data_AF-A0A371XNJ6-F1
#
_entry.id   AF-A0A371XNJ6-F1
#
_cell.length_a   1.000
_cell.length_b   1.000
_cell.length_c   1.000
_cell.angle_alpha   90.00
_cell.angle_beta   90.00
_cell.angle_gamma   90.00
#
_symmetry.space_group_name_H-M   'P 1'
#
loop_
_entity.id
_entity.type
_entity.pdbx_description
1 polymer ?
#
loop_
_entity_poly.entity_id
_entity_poly.type
_entity_poly.pdbx_seq_one_letter_code
_entity_poly.pdbx_strand_id
1 'polypeptide(L)'
;MCMSLWRPFPFRSGVVAASLGLTLAALAPPAVADRAGPDHSPRAPAGLTVGARVDPSAVDGTPPFGWLPRDVDGNEVQSAYELVVRDSAGRTVWDSGKVSGARQSWVPYAGPDLAPGAKYRWTVRTWDRQGAVSPYARPATFVTGLGDADWSGAQWIRRPATGNDADNQWTAARKVMRVSGGSPVTGARVYTAAVGDWQVQANGRTVQRGSSYEYAGEGFYDVAELKGVEAGGELPIGVVTHYWNCKCQGRANGPAGPEGPDGLLVKVVVDHEDGTRDVMVSGGSWKVRRYDPQTVDTVAFRNKDAGDRVEYYDARAELTGWDKAGYDDGSWSGATVVGPHPRPNPADCSSYASGSSPCAFTHLSATNAHLTRVVVHPKSLLRLPDGTVFADFGKVNSAVPSVRFQHGVAGRQLTFTTSYRRSNSTLTTAVNAGDTTVTLAGAGNLHIGDRIAVDAPATGYGAGNPETRTVTAVDGKTATLDRALGEDHGAGSWVENSRAGTSALDTQGSNMRFFHTQRDGAQVAQPFTYWGWRYLQISDPGEKLTTDDITAVVQHTDAAHPATFASSDDTLDDVFALMQHSALQSAQNVFLDTPTREKGQFLGDAIDESYATMAASGERSLTRQAIVSFMNSQARYWKNGAMNAVYPNGDGKRDIPDYTEMFPEWVLRYYRTTGDRELLTQALPVMKNIADYISSAVDGRGLVADLPGGSGAYQYGIIDWPAPMRYGYVTDGNVNRTVVNALGVGALRSTAEAAEALGDADAHTLYGGRAERLTAAMRAQLRDPGSGAWSDGLTATGARIDHAGQHAQTFPVSYGVATASEYPALGERISELGMQQGPMTLRTLLEALRITDRPDTVVDLLTDPRHDGPAQVLAEGGTFLWEQWTPGCATSDCTGAQVSQSSSESLSHGWGGAGITGVIESVLGLTVTSPGAATVRIAPADKGLDHASGTQWTERGTVGVDWRRNRYGVDTDVTVPVNVTATVALPAVPGGAYRVTGQGVRYLGVEDGRAVYRVGSGHVSFHARSTD
;
A
#
# COMPACT_ATOMS: atom_id res chain seq x y z
N MET A 1 22.56 -33.78 -7.77
CA MET A 1 22.48 -34.29 -6.39
C MET A 1 22.35 -33.09 -5.46
N CYS A 2 21.10 -32.77 -5.08
CA CYS A 2 20.64 -31.87 -4.02
C CYS A 2 19.17 -31.54 -4.35
N MET A 3 18.27 -32.46 -4.02
CA MET A 3 16.84 -32.19 -3.88
C MET A 3 16.57 -32.23 -2.37
N SER A 4 16.58 -31.06 -1.72
CA SER A 4 16.15 -30.91 -0.33
C SER A 4 14.76 -30.27 -0.33
N LEU A 5 13.84 -30.97 0.32
CA LEU A 5 12.44 -30.64 0.51
C LEU A 5 12.30 -29.32 1.29
N TRP A 6 11.68 -28.32 0.66
CA TRP A 6 11.00 -27.26 1.37
C TRP A 6 9.77 -27.87 2.06
N ARG A 7 9.72 -27.81 3.40
CA ARG A 7 8.53 -28.16 4.19
C ARG A 7 8.10 -26.92 4.98
N PRO A 8 6.81 -26.55 5.01
CA PRO A 8 6.33 -25.60 6.00
C PRO A 8 6.22 -26.32 7.37
N PHE A 9 6.88 -25.73 8.38
CA PHE A 9 6.85 -26.05 9.83
C PHE A 9 7.37 -27.42 10.35
N PRO A 10 7.91 -27.47 11.59
CA PRO A 10 8.67 -28.62 12.09
C PRO A 10 7.74 -29.71 12.65
N PHE A 11 7.78 -30.89 12.03
CA PHE A 11 7.21 -32.12 12.59
C PHE A 11 8.18 -32.73 13.61
N ARG A 12 7.75 -32.87 14.87
CA ARG A 12 8.45 -33.72 15.85
C ARG A 12 7.99 -35.17 15.71
N SER A 13 8.95 -36.06 15.54
CA SER A 13 8.79 -37.51 15.47
C SER A 13 8.20 -38.09 16.75
N GLY A 14 6.95 -38.55 16.68
CA GLY A 14 6.30 -39.37 17.72
C GLY A 14 6.47 -40.86 17.41
N VAL A 15 6.90 -41.62 18.41
CA VAL A 15 7.10 -43.08 18.38
C VAL A 15 5.79 -43.80 18.04
N VAL A 16 5.85 -44.68 17.03
CA VAL A 16 4.72 -45.52 16.59
C VAL A 16 4.42 -46.58 17.66
N ALA A 17 3.24 -46.49 18.27
CA ALA A 17 2.61 -47.62 18.96
C ALA A 17 1.65 -48.29 17.97
N ALA A 18 1.88 -49.58 17.69
CA ALA A 18 1.05 -50.37 16.80
C ALA A 18 -0.29 -50.72 17.47
N SER A 19 -1.39 -50.15 16.98
CA SER A 19 -2.75 -50.60 17.26
C SER A 19 -3.36 -51.19 15.98
N LEU A 20 -3.72 -52.47 16.04
CA LEU A 20 -4.48 -53.15 14.99
C LEU A 20 -5.88 -52.53 14.89
N GLY A 21 -6.14 -51.81 13.80
CA GLY A 21 -7.48 -51.37 13.39
C GLY A 21 -7.90 -52.05 12.10
N LEU A 22 -9.12 -52.59 12.07
CA LEU A 22 -9.73 -53.25 10.90
C LEU A 22 -9.73 -52.33 9.68
N THR A 23 -9.23 -52.85 8.56
CA THR A 23 -9.25 -52.22 7.24
C THR A 23 -10.62 -52.42 6.60
N LEU A 24 -11.41 -51.35 6.48
CA LEU A 24 -12.43 -51.24 5.43
C LEU A 24 -11.70 -50.80 4.15
N ALA A 25 -11.72 -51.66 3.13
CA ALA A 25 -11.13 -51.40 1.83
C ALA A 25 -11.89 -50.28 1.11
N ALA A 26 -11.38 -49.05 1.18
CA ALA A 26 -11.75 -48.00 0.24
C ALA A 26 -11.14 -48.34 -1.13
N LEU A 27 -12.00 -48.44 -2.15
CA LEU A 27 -11.59 -48.63 -3.54
C LEU A 27 -10.65 -47.50 -3.96
N ALA A 28 -9.39 -47.83 -4.25
CA ALA A 28 -8.46 -46.89 -4.86
C ALA A 28 -9.02 -46.50 -6.26
N PRO A 29 -9.21 -45.21 -6.57
CA PRO A 29 -9.58 -44.80 -7.92
C PRO A 29 -8.46 -45.25 -8.88
N PRO A 30 -8.80 -45.62 -10.13
CA PRO A 30 -7.81 -46.03 -11.11
C PRO A 30 -6.77 -44.93 -11.28
N ALA A 31 -5.49 -45.28 -11.16
CA ALA A 31 -4.40 -44.39 -11.48
C ALA A 31 -4.59 -43.87 -12.91
N VAL A 32 -4.90 -42.58 -13.04
CA VAL A 32 -4.93 -41.92 -14.34
C VAL A 32 -3.50 -41.92 -14.83
N ALA A 33 -3.20 -42.83 -15.77
CA ALA A 33 -1.92 -42.83 -16.47
C ALA A 33 -1.76 -41.45 -17.14
N ASP A 34 -0.62 -40.82 -16.90
CA ASP A 34 -0.19 -39.55 -17.48
C ASP A 34 -0.12 -39.75 -19.01
N ARG A 35 -1.24 -39.56 -19.71
CA ARG A 35 -1.26 -39.59 -21.18
C ARG A 35 -0.50 -38.36 -21.61
N ALA A 36 0.72 -38.56 -22.11
CA ALA A 36 1.49 -37.52 -22.77
C ALA A 36 0.59 -36.86 -23.82
N GLY A 37 0.30 -35.58 -23.62
CA GLY A 37 -0.41 -34.76 -24.59
C GLY A 37 0.37 -34.64 -25.89
N PRO A 38 -0.20 -33.99 -26.92
CA PRO A 38 0.61 -33.46 -28.00
C PRO A 38 1.73 -32.58 -27.40
N ASP A 39 2.94 -32.72 -27.93
CA ASP A 39 4.15 -32.02 -27.50
C ASP A 39 4.43 -30.92 -28.54
N HIS A 40 4.20 -29.67 -28.15
CA HIS A 40 4.40 -28.49 -28.98
C HIS A 40 5.69 -27.78 -28.54
N SER A 41 6.40 -27.20 -29.50
CA SER A 41 7.55 -26.37 -29.12
C SER A 41 7.10 -25.12 -28.33
N PRO A 42 7.84 -24.73 -27.29
CA PRO A 42 7.50 -23.59 -26.45
C PRO A 42 7.51 -22.31 -27.29
N ARG A 43 6.57 -21.42 -27.00
CA ARG A 43 6.51 -20.10 -27.63
C ARG A 43 7.56 -19.19 -26.99
N ALA A 44 7.92 -18.13 -27.71
CA ALA A 44 8.84 -17.12 -27.18
C ALA A 44 8.33 -16.60 -25.83
N PRO A 45 9.19 -16.37 -24.81
CA PRO A 45 8.76 -15.81 -23.53
C PRO A 45 8.09 -14.43 -23.69
N ALA A 46 7.30 -14.04 -22.70
CA ALA A 46 6.60 -12.75 -22.64
C ALA A 46 6.75 -12.10 -21.27
N GLY A 47 6.17 -10.90 -21.08
CA GLY A 47 6.16 -10.22 -19.77
C GLY A 47 7.56 -9.93 -19.22
N LEU A 48 8.47 -9.46 -20.09
CA LEU A 48 9.84 -9.17 -19.71
C LEU A 48 9.87 -7.97 -18.75
N THR A 49 10.49 -8.16 -17.58
CA THR A 49 10.65 -7.14 -16.55
C THR A 49 12.08 -7.05 -16.06
N VAL A 50 12.44 -5.88 -15.52
CA VAL A 50 13.67 -5.67 -14.75
C VAL A 50 13.29 -5.03 -13.41
N GLY A 51 13.54 -5.73 -12.29
CA GLY A 51 13.07 -5.32 -10.96
C GLY A 51 11.54 -5.20 -10.90
N ALA A 52 10.83 -6.19 -11.44
CA ALA A 52 9.36 -6.24 -11.55
C ALA A 52 8.72 -5.11 -12.39
N ARG A 53 9.50 -4.30 -13.12
CA ARG A 53 9.01 -3.20 -13.96
C ARG A 53 9.23 -3.48 -15.44
N VAL A 54 8.29 -3.05 -16.28
CA VAL A 54 8.41 -3.11 -17.74
C VAL A 54 9.21 -1.91 -18.22
N ASP A 55 10.23 -2.16 -19.04
CA ASP A 55 11.07 -1.11 -19.66
C ASP A 55 11.53 0.01 -18.71
N PRO A 56 12.09 -0.28 -17.51
CA PRO A 56 12.36 0.75 -16.51
C PRO A 56 13.43 1.75 -16.95
N SER A 57 13.17 3.03 -16.67
CA SER A 57 14.03 4.16 -17.02
C SER A 57 15.18 4.43 -16.04
N ALA A 58 15.23 3.72 -14.92
CA ALA A 58 16.32 3.75 -13.96
C ALA A 58 16.33 2.46 -13.13
N VAL A 59 17.41 1.70 -13.21
CA VAL A 59 17.66 0.48 -12.45
C VAL A 59 19.00 0.64 -11.74
N ASP A 60 18.93 0.84 -10.42
CA ASP A 60 20.12 0.91 -9.58
C ASP A 60 20.67 -0.49 -9.29
N GLY A 61 21.98 -0.56 -9.04
CA GLY A 61 22.65 -1.81 -8.71
C GLY A 61 22.68 -2.81 -9.87
N THR A 62 22.60 -4.10 -9.54
CA THR A 62 22.65 -5.19 -10.52
C THR A 62 21.24 -5.44 -11.07
N PRO A 63 20.98 -5.28 -12.39
CA PRO A 63 19.66 -5.48 -12.95
C PRO A 63 19.10 -6.90 -12.69
N PRO A 64 17.93 -7.04 -12.05
CA PRO A 64 17.30 -8.34 -11.85
C PRO A 64 16.22 -8.60 -12.92
N PHE A 65 16.42 -9.59 -13.78
CA PHE A 65 15.53 -9.92 -14.90
C PHE A 65 14.37 -10.84 -14.50
N GLY A 66 13.21 -10.64 -15.11
CA GLY A 66 12.04 -11.49 -14.99
C GLY A 66 11.31 -11.72 -16.32
N TRP A 67 10.69 -12.89 -16.50
CA TRP A 67 9.92 -13.24 -17.70
C TRP A 67 8.89 -14.34 -17.42
N LEU A 68 7.93 -14.48 -18.34
CA LEU A 68 6.93 -15.55 -18.36
C LEU A 68 7.24 -16.53 -19.50
N PRO A 69 7.64 -17.77 -19.20
CA PRO A 69 7.65 -18.84 -20.18
C PRO A 69 6.25 -19.05 -20.77
N ARG A 70 6.18 -19.43 -22.05
CA ARG A 70 4.90 -19.70 -22.71
C ARG A 70 4.92 -21.06 -23.37
N ASP A 71 4.03 -21.91 -22.90
CA ASP A 71 3.76 -23.21 -23.49
C ASP A 71 2.25 -23.46 -23.49
N VAL A 72 1.78 -24.12 -24.54
CA VAL A 72 0.36 -24.49 -24.66
C VAL A 72 0.08 -25.84 -24.01
N ASP A 73 1.12 -26.62 -23.74
CA ASP A 73 0.99 -27.94 -23.15
C ASP A 73 0.77 -27.84 -21.64
N GLY A 74 0.07 -28.84 -21.11
CA GLY A 74 -0.12 -28.97 -19.67
C GLY A 74 1.10 -29.62 -19.02
N ASN A 75 1.28 -29.38 -17.71
CA ASN A 75 2.40 -29.88 -16.92
C ASN A 75 3.78 -29.39 -17.38
N GLU A 76 3.87 -28.19 -17.91
CA GLU A 76 5.09 -27.62 -18.45
C GLU A 76 5.92 -26.84 -17.44
N VAL A 77 7.24 -26.97 -17.60
CA VAL A 77 8.24 -26.29 -16.77
C VAL A 77 9.34 -25.72 -17.65
N GLN A 78 10.02 -24.69 -17.14
CA GLN A 78 11.25 -24.23 -17.75
C GLN A 78 12.43 -25.05 -17.20
N SER A 79 13.15 -25.78 -18.06
CA SER A 79 14.35 -26.53 -17.67
C SER A 79 15.64 -25.72 -17.78
N ALA A 80 15.67 -24.70 -18.65
CA ALA A 80 16.80 -23.80 -18.84
C ALA A 80 16.35 -22.47 -19.46
N TYR A 81 17.24 -21.47 -19.42
CA TYR A 81 17.07 -20.19 -20.10
C TYR A 81 18.39 -19.65 -20.67
N GLU A 82 18.30 -18.66 -21.55
CA GLU A 82 19.44 -17.92 -22.07
C GLU A 82 19.05 -16.45 -22.25
N LEU A 83 19.81 -15.57 -21.61
CA LEU A 83 19.67 -14.12 -21.63
C LEU A 83 20.74 -13.50 -22.51
N VAL A 84 20.34 -12.52 -23.33
CA VAL A 84 21.25 -11.73 -24.14
C VAL A 84 20.97 -10.26 -23.89
N VAL A 85 21.98 -9.50 -23.48
CA VAL A 85 21.94 -8.05 -23.25
C VAL A 85 22.84 -7.36 -24.27
N ARG A 86 22.31 -6.32 -24.90
CA ARG A 86 22.97 -5.52 -25.95
C ARG A 86 22.95 -4.05 -25.59
N ASP A 87 24.01 -3.35 -25.96
CA ASP A 87 24.08 -1.88 -25.85
C ASP A 87 23.25 -1.19 -26.95
N SER A 88 23.24 0.15 -26.93
CA SER A 88 22.54 0.97 -27.93
C SER A 88 23.08 0.80 -29.36
N ALA A 89 24.36 0.42 -29.52
CA ALA A 89 24.97 0.12 -30.81
C ALA A 89 24.65 -1.31 -31.32
N GLY A 90 23.90 -2.10 -30.54
CA GLY A 90 23.52 -3.47 -30.86
C GLY A 90 24.59 -4.52 -30.54
N ARG A 91 25.71 -4.13 -29.95
CA ARG A 91 26.78 -5.05 -29.54
C ARG A 91 26.32 -5.86 -28.34
N THR A 92 26.57 -7.17 -28.35
CA THR A 92 26.31 -8.02 -27.18
C THR A 92 27.28 -7.64 -26.06
N VAL A 93 26.74 -7.21 -24.93
CA VAL A 93 27.51 -6.91 -23.71
C VAL A 93 27.55 -8.13 -22.80
N TRP A 94 26.46 -8.89 -22.77
CA TRP A 94 26.37 -10.12 -22.01
C TRP A 94 25.52 -11.15 -22.74
N ASP A 95 25.98 -12.40 -22.70
CA ASP A 95 25.26 -13.59 -23.13
C ASP A 95 25.46 -14.61 -22.01
N SER A 96 24.38 -15.06 -21.38
CA SER A 96 24.47 -16.03 -20.29
C SER A 96 24.86 -17.43 -20.78
N GLY A 97 24.76 -17.68 -22.09
CA GLY A 97 24.64 -19.04 -22.63
C GLY A 97 23.41 -19.76 -22.06
N LYS A 98 23.32 -21.06 -22.33
CA LYS A 98 22.28 -21.92 -21.75
C LYS A 98 22.55 -22.14 -20.26
N VAL A 99 21.72 -21.55 -19.40
CA VAL A 99 21.75 -21.74 -17.96
C VAL A 99 20.67 -22.74 -17.55
N SER A 100 21.07 -23.88 -16.99
CA SER A 100 20.14 -24.89 -16.47
C SER A 100 19.42 -24.37 -15.24
N GLY A 101 18.09 -24.46 -15.23
CA GLY A 101 17.26 -24.13 -14.07
C GLY A 101 15.90 -23.48 -14.41
N ALA A 102 15.04 -23.49 -13.40
CA ALA A 102 13.66 -22.99 -13.46
C ALA A 102 13.48 -21.58 -12.88
N ARG A 103 14.58 -20.84 -12.65
CA ARG A 103 14.50 -19.42 -12.24
C ARG A 103 14.02 -18.58 -13.42
N GLN A 104 13.07 -17.70 -13.16
CA GLN A 104 12.46 -16.82 -14.18
C GLN A 104 12.09 -15.43 -13.65
N SER A 105 12.33 -15.16 -12.36
CA SER A 105 12.11 -13.88 -11.71
C SER A 105 13.34 -13.56 -10.87
N TRP A 106 13.63 -12.26 -10.73
CA TRP A 106 14.79 -11.75 -9.99
C TRP A 106 16.12 -12.44 -10.35
N VAL A 107 16.31 -12.77 -11.63
CA VAL A 107 17.55 -13.38 -12.14
C VAL A 107 18.60 -12.28 -12.30
N PRO A 108 19.68 -12.28 -11.51
CA PRO A 108 20.65 -11.19 -11.55
C PRO A 108 21.42 -11.19 -12.86
N TYR A 109 21.68 -9.99 -13.38
CA TYR A 109 22.70 -9.77 -14.39
C TYR A 109 24.06 -10.28 -13.89
N ALA A 110 24.76 -11.08 -14.69
CA ALA A 110 26.07 -11.64 -14.34
C ALA A 110 27.15 -11.34 -15.39
N GLY A 111 26.94 -10.30 -16.20
CA GLY A 111 27.91 -9.83 -17.18
C GLY A 111 28.86 -8.75 -16.62
N PRO A 112 29.66 -8.12 -17.48
CA PRO A 112 30.53 -6.99 -17.11
C PRO A 112 29.75 -5.77 -16.62
N ASP A 113 30.38 -4.91 -15.84
CA ASP A 113 29.77 -3.66 -15.34
C ASP A 113 29.11 -2.86 -16.45
N LEU A 114 27.86 -2.44 -16.20
CA LEU A 114 27.08 -1.66 -17.13
C LEU A 114 27.38 -0.17 -16.91
N ALA A 115 27.54 0.57 -18.01
CA ALA A 115 27.68 2.02 -17.94
C ALA A 115 26.44 2.66 -17.28
N PRO A 116 26.61 3.68 -16.42
CA PRO A 116 25.52 4.35 -15.72
C PRO A 116 24.69 5.23 -16.66
N GLY A 117 23.40 5.38 -16.36
CA GLY A 117 22.47 6.15 -17.18
C GLY A 117 22.39 5.68 -18.64
N ALA A 118 22.74 4.43 -18.95
CA ALA A 118 22.82 3.92 -20.31
C ALA A 118 21.64 2.99 -20.63
N LYS A 119 21.16 3.05 -21.88
CA LYS A 119 20.06 2.23 -22.36
C LYS A 119 20.58 0.91 -22.92
N TYR A 120 19.98 -0.18 -22.50
CA TYR A 120 20.25 -1.52 -22.97
C TYR A 120 18.99 -2.16 -23.56
N ARG A 121 19.19 -3.09 -24.49
CA ARG A 121 18.15 -3.99 -24.98
C ARG A 121 18.48 -5.38 -24.49
N TRP A 122 17.46 -6.16 -24.12
CA TRP A 122 17.67 -7.53 -23.70
C TRP A 122 16.56 -8.43 -24.24
N THR A 123 16.89 -9.71 -24.36
CA THR A 123 15.94 -10.76 -24.74
C THR A 123 16.29 -12.05 -24.01
N VAL A 124 15.31 -12.94 -23.95
CA VAL A 124 15.43 -14.25 -23.31
C VAL A 124 14.77 -15.32 -24.17
N ARG A 125 15.34 -16.52 -24.17
CA ARG A 125 14.69 -17.75 -24.63
C ARG A 125 14.75 -18.82 -23.54
N THR A 126 13.92 -19.83 -23.68
CA THR A 126 13.70 -20.88 -22.66
C THR A 126 13.71 -22.26 -23.28
N TRP A 127 13.92 -23.27 -22.44
CA TRP A 127 13.74 -24.68 -22.78
C TRP A 127 12.62 -25.27 -21.94
N ASP A 128 11.75 -26.06 -22.56
CA ASP A 128 10.68 -26.82 -21.88
C ASP A 128 11.22 -28.04 -21.12
N ARG A 129 10.33 -28.92 -20.63
CA ARG A 129 10.72 -30.13 -19.89
C ARG A 129 11.36 -31.22 -20.76
N GLN A 130 11.08 -31.26 -22.07
CA GLN A 130 11.66 -32.18 -23.06
C GLN A 130 13.00 -31.66 -23.60
N GLY A 131 13.33 -30.40 -23.33
CA GLY A 131 14.51 -29.73 -23.85
C GLY A 131 14.31 -29.14 -25.24
N ALA A 132 13.08 -28.96 -25.72
CA ALA A 132 12.84 -28.15 -26.91
C ALA A 132 13.02 -26.67 -26.57
N VAL A 133 13.50 -25.90 -27.55
CA VAL A 133 13.93 -24.50 -27.36
C VAL A 133 12.87 -23.55 -27.92
N SER A 134 12.57 -22.48 -27.18
CA SER A 134 11.70 -21.42 -27.68
C SER A 134 12.46 -20.44 -28.57
N PRO A 135 11.75 -19.73 -29.48
CA PRO A 135 12.32 -18.51 -30.08
C PRO A 135 12.64 -17.48 -28.99
N TYR A 136 13.58 -16.58 -29.26
CA TYR A 136 13.81 -15.42 -28.38
C TYR A 136 12.56 -14.55 -28.26
N ALA A 137 12.34 -14.03 -27.06
CA ALA A 137 11.33 -13.02 -26.80
C ALA A 137 11.56 -11.77 -27.66
N ARG A 138 10.49 -11.02 -27.91
CA ARG A 138 10.63 -9.66 -28.45
C ARG A 138 11.54 -8.87 -27.50
N PRO A 139 12.61 -8.21 -27.98
CA PRO A 139 13.52 -7.50 -27.11
C PRO A 139 12.81 -6.43 -26.29
N ALA A 140 13.09 -6.41 -24.99
CA ALA A 140 12.70 -5.34 -24.07
C ALA A 140 13.92 -4.44 -23.80
N THR A 141 13.71 -3.36 -23.07
CA THR A 141 14.73 -2.39 -22.71
C THR A 141 14.84 -2.22 -21.20
N PHE A 142 15.95 -1.63 -20.77
CA PHE A 142 16.06 -0.99 -19.46
C PHE A 142 17.13 0.08 -19.55
N VAL A 143 17.11 0.99 -18.60
CA VAL A 143 18.14 2.01 -18.40
C VAL A 143 18.75 1.81 -17.02
N THR A 144 20.07 1.76 -16.95
CA THR A 144 20.78 1.77 -15.66
C THR A 144 20.60 3.11 -14.97
N GLY A 145 20.49 3.08 -13.65
CA GLY A 145 20.43 4.27 -12.82
C GLY A 145 21.75 5.05 -12.78
N LEU A 146 21.78 6.09 -11.97
CA LEU A 146 22.93 6.90 -11.62
C LEU A 146 23.35 6.57 -10.18
N GLY A 147 24.60 6.15 -9.99
CA GLY A 147 25.22 6.18 -8.67
C GLY A 147 25.61 7.60 -8.27
N ASP A 148 26.05 7.78 -7.02
CA ASP A 148 26.39 9.12 -6.49
C ASP A 148 27.47 9.83 -7.32
N ALA A 149 28.48 9.09 -7.78
CA ALA A 149 29.57 9.64 -8.62
C ALA A 149 29.08 10.09 -10.00
N ASP A 150 27.99 9.51 -10.52
CA ASP A 150 27.48 9.80 -11.86
C ASP A 150 26.76 11.14 -11.94
N TRP A 151 26.48 11.77 -10.79
CA TRP A 151 26.03 13.15 -10.72
C TRP A 151 27.17 14.17 -10.91
N SER A 152 28.37 13.73 -11.29
CA SER A 152 29.55 14.57 -11.53
C SER A 152 29.22 15.88 -12.26
N GLY A 153 29.63 17.00 -11.67
CA GLY A 153 29.41 18.34 -12.19
C GLY A 153 28.05 18.96 -11.84
N ALA A 154 27.05 18.15 -11.48
CA ALA A 154 25.79 18.67 -10.93
C ALA A 154 26.02 19.24 -9.53
N GLN A 155 25.31 20.33 -9.26
CA GLN A 155 25.30 20.98 -7.97
C GLN A 155 23.87 21.06 -7.47
N TRP A 156 23.68 20.75 -6.19
CA TRP A 156 22.48 21.14 -5.47
C TRP A 156 22.35 22.66 -5.55
N ILE A 157 21.19 23.12 -6.01
CA ILE A 157 20.88 24.54 -6.13
C ILE A 157 19.62 24.88 -5.35
N ARG A 158 19.52 26.14 -4.94
CA ARG A 158 18.32 26.69 -4.30
C ARG A 158 18.10 28.15 -4.67
N ARG A 159 16.95 28.67 -4.28
CA ARG A 159 16.65 30.09 -4.28
C ARG A 159 16.86 30.67 -2.88
N PRO A 160 17.53 31.82 -2.72
CA PRO A 160 17.50 32.54 -1.45
C PRO A 160 16.07 32.93 -1.08
N ALA A 161 15.67 32.64 0.16
CA ALA A 161 14.38 33.03 0.73
C ALA A 161 14.56 33.49 2.19
N THR A 162 13.69 34.39 2.65
CA THR A 162 13.72 34.94 4.02
C THR A 162 12.29 35.10 4.56
N GLY A 163 12.15 35.16 5.89
CA GLY A 163 10.84 35.26 6.55
C GLY A 163 9.90 34.12 6.14
N ASN A 164 8.62 34.42 5.94
CA ASN A 164 7.59 33.43 5.56
C ASN A 164 7.94 32.65 4.28
N ASP A 165 8.65 33.28 3.34
CA ASP A 165 9.07 32.64 2.08
C ASP A 165 10.10 31.53 2.29
N ALA A 166 10.85 31.55 3.40
CA ALA A 166 11.74 30.45 3.78
C ALA A 166 11.00 29.27 4.45
N ASP A 167 9.87 29.55 5.11
CA ASP A 167 9.07 28.54 5.81
C ASP A 167 8.04 27.84 4.89
N ASN A 168 7.74 28.45 3.74
CA ASN A 168 6.80 27.97 2.72
C ASN A 168 7.29 28.40 1.32
N GLN A 169 8.40 27.80 0.88
CA GLN A 169 9.13 28.20 -0.29
C GLN A 169 8.55 27.60 -1.57
N TRP A 170 8.01 28.47 -2.43
CA TRP A 170 7.67 28.14 -3.80
C TRP A 170 8.70 28.73 -4.76
N THR A 171 9.34 27.87 -5.55
CA THR A 171 10.44 28.26 -6.45
C THR A 171 10.18 27.77 -7.86
N ALA A 172 10.41 28.65 -8.83
CA ALA A 172 10.58 28.28 -10.24
C ALA A 172 12.07 28.35 -10.60
N ALA A 173 12.61 27.27 -11.14
CA ALA A 173 13.98 27.17 -11.62
C ALA A 173 13.97 26.83 -13.11
N ARG A 174 14.77 27.53 -13.93
CA ARG A 174 14.85 27.25 -15.38
C ARG A 174 16.27 27.27 -15.91
N LYS A 175 16.48 26.51 -16.98
CA LYS A 175 17.63 26.62 -17.87
C LYS A 175 17.29 26.13 -19.28
N VAL A 176 17.91 26.72 -20.28
CA VAL A 176 17.80 26.29 -21.68
C VAL A 176 19.10 25.59 -22.09
N MET A 177 18.97 24.36 -22.58
CA MET A 177 20.06 23.59 -23.18
C MET A 177 20.05 23.81 -24.69
N ARG A 178 21.22 24.03 -25.29
CA ARG A 178 21.38 23.92 -26.75
C ARG A 178 21.80 22.50 -27.09
N VAL A 179 21.02 21.85 -27.93
CA VAL A 179 21.30 20.48 -28.39
C VAL A 179 22.25 20.57 -29.59
N SER A 180 23.30 19.77 -29.58
CA SER A 180 24.28 19.69 -30.65
C SER A 180 23.62 19.25 -31.96
N GLY A 181 23.99 19.91 -33.06
CA GLY A 181 23.44 19.63 -34.40
C GLY A 181 24.24 18.62 -35.22
N GLY A 182 25.33 18.07 -34.66
CA GLY A 182 26.27 17.23 -35.40
C GLY A 182 25.75 15.82 -35.76
N SER A 183 24.78 15.31 -35.00
CA SER A 183 24.20 13.97 -35.17
C SER A 183 22.75 13.94 -34.67
N PRO A 184 21.86 13.12 -35.25
CA PRO A 184 20.49 12.95 -34.77
C PRO A 184 20.41 12.52 -33.30
N VAL A 185 19.36 12.99 -32.60
CA VAL A 185 19.04 12.59 -31.23
C VAL A 185 18.37 11.22 -31.23
N THR A 186 18.86 10.31 -30.38
CA THR A 186 18.32 8.95 -30.20
C THR A 186 17.61 8.76 -28.86
N GLY A 187 17.86 9.65 -27.90
CA GLY A 187 17.16 9.68 -26.60
C GLY A 187 17.46 10.94 -25.82
N ALA A 188 16.52 11.37 -24.99
CA ALA A 188 16.72 12.49 -24.07
C ALA A 188 16.01 12.20 -22.75
N ARG A 189 16.67 12.48 -21.62
CA ARG A 189 16.18 12.16 -20.28
C ARG A 189 16.51 13.28 -19.30
N VAL A 190 15.63 13.48 -18.32
CA VAL A 190 15.87 14.34 -17.15
C VAL A 190 15.83 13.50 -15.89
N TYR A 191 16.87 13.64 -15.06
CA TYR A 191 17.00 13.08 -13.74
C TYR A 191 16.80 14.21 -12.74
N THR A 192 15.89 14.04 -11.78
CA THR A 192 15.52 15.09 -10.83
C THR A 192 15.51 14.53 -9.42
N ALA A 193 16.23 15.18 -8.52
CA ALA A 193 16.08 15.01 -7.08
C ALA A 193 15.74 16.37 -6.47
N ALA A 194 14.73 16.40 -5.61
CA ALA A 194 14.32 17.62 -4.92
C ALA A 194 13.75 17.26 -3.55
N VAL A 195 13.80 18.22 -2.61
CA VAL A 195 13.12 18.08 -1.33
C VAL A 195 11.72 18.68 -1.39
N GLY A 196 10.76 18.02 -0.75
CA GLY A 196 9.36 18.40 -0.79
C GLY A 196 8.70 17.97 -2.09
N ASP A 197 7.74 18.76 -2.54
CA ASP A 197 6.95 18.45 -3.73
C ASP A 197 7.54 19.18 -4.95
N TRP A 198 7.52 18.54 -6.12
CA TRP A 198 8.19 19.09 -7.31
C TRP A 198 7.52 18.68 -8.62
N GLN A 199 7.71 19.51 -9.65
CA GLN A 199 7.18 19.30 -11.00
C GLN A 199 8.18 19.79 -12.06
N VAL A 200 8.51 18.93 -13.01
CA VAL A 200 9.41 19.22 -14.13
C VAL A 200 8.60 19.49 -15.40
N GLN A 201 9.01 20.53 -16.11
CA GLN A 201 8.46 20.98 -17.36
C GLN A 201 9.56 20.99 -18.44
N ALA A 202 9.22 20.52 -19.62
CA ALA A 202 10.09 20.57 -20.80
C ALA A 202 9.24 20.94 -22.01
N ASN A 203 9.74 21.87 -22.83
CA ASN A 203 9.05 22.32 -24.06
C ASN A 203 7.59 22.75 -23.83
N GLY A 204 7.30 23.49 -22.75
CA GLY A 204 5.94 23.95 -22.46
C GLY A 204 5.00 22.89 -21.89
N ARG A 205 5.50 21.72 -21.47
CA ARG A 205 4.69 20.59 -20.98
C ARG A 205 5.26 20.04 -19.68
N THR A 206 4.37 19.69 -18.75
CA THR A 206 4.76 18.91 -17.57
C THR A 206 5.13 17.49 -18.01
N VAL A 207 6.36 17.08 -17.71
CA VAL A 207 6.86 15.74 -18.04
C VAL A 207 6.88 14.82 -16.82
N GLN A 208 6.96 15.40 -15.62
CA GLN A 208 7.03 14.64 -14.38
C GLN A 208 6.63 15.49 -13.17
N ARG A 209 6.11 14.85 -12.13
CA ARG A 209 5.92 15.46 -10.80
C ARG A 209 5.92 14.39 -9.71
N GLY A 210 6.42 14.73 -8.54
CA GLY A 210 6.56 13.81 -7.42
C GLY A 210 6.73 14.53 -6.09
N SER A 211 6.99 13.72 -5.06
CA SER A 211 7.25 14.16 -3.69
C SER A 211 8.42 13.37 -3.14
N SER A 212 9.31 14.05 -2.43
CA SER A 212 10.36 13.41 -1.63
C SER A 212 10.05 13.59 -0.15
N TYR A 213 10.04 12.48 0.57
CA TYR A 213 9.72 12.42 1.99
C TYR A 213 10.97 12.31 2.87
N GLU A 214 12.13 11.99 2.28
CA GLU A 214 13.28 11.42 2.98
C GLU A 214 14.29 12.45 3.52
N TYR A 215 15.18 11.99 4.42
CA TYR A 215 16.20 12.83 5.03
C TYR A 215 17.37 13.12 4.11
N ALA A 216 18.07 14.21 4.41
CA ALA A 216 19.42 14.38 3.90
C ALA A 216 20.30 13.17 4.27
N GLY A 217 20.96 12.61 3.27
CA GLY A 217 21.78 11.40 3.36
C GLY A 217 21.11 10.14 2.82
N GLU A 218 19.78 10.19 2.63
CA GLU A 218 18.96 9.10 2.10
C GLU A 218 17.94 9.71 1.15
N GLY A 219 18.27 9.93 -0.12
CA GLY A 219 17.36 10.59 -1.05
C GLY A 219 16.93 9.70 -2.20
N PHE A 220 15.84 10.10 -2.85
CA PHE A 220 15.43 9.54 -4.13
C PHE A 220 15.58 10.55 -5.25
N TYR A 221 15.95 10.06 -6.43
CA TYR A 221 15.81 10.77 -7.69
C TYR A 221 14.84 10.03 -8.61
N ASP A 222 14.18 10.79 -9.47
CA ASP A 222 13.25 10.25 -10.45
C ASP A 222 13.68 10.63 -11.87
N VAL A 223 13.18 9.89 -12.86
CA VAL A 223 13.62 10.00 -14.26
C VAL A 223 12.44 10.10 -15.21
N ALA A 224 12.46 11.07 -16.11
CA ALA A 224 11.51 11.17 -17.21
C ALA A 224 12.21 11.20 -18.57
N GLU A 225 11.64 10.47 -19.54
CA GLU A 225 12.00 10.60 -20.94
C GLU A 225 11.45 11.91 -21.52
N LEU A 226 12.28 12.62 -22.28
CA LEU A 226 11.93 13.87 -22.94
C LEU A 226 11.64 13.60 -24.42
N LYS A 227 10.43 13.98 -24.86
CA LYS A 227 9.97 13.78 -26.25
C LYS A 227 10.14 15.05 -27.07
N GLY A 228 10.34 14.88 -28.39
CA GLY A 228 10.43 15.99 -29.33
C GLY A 228 11.69 16.85 -29.16
N VAL A 229 12.80 16.23 -28.75
CA VAL A 229 14.11 16.89 -28.68
C VAL A 229 14.80 16.71 -30.04
N GLU A 230 15.18 17.82 -30.66
CA GLU A 230 15.77 17.85 -32.01
C GLU A 230 17.23 18.29 -31.97
N ALA A 231 18.06 17.69 -32.84
CA ALA A 231 19.45 18.08 -33.01
C ALA A 231 19.53 19.53 -33.52
N GLY A 232 20.42 20.34 -32.92
CA GLY A 232 20.54 21.77 -33.24
C GLY A 232 19.47 22.67 -32.62
N GLY A 233 18.48 22.10 -31.91
CA GLY A 233 17.39 22.82 -31.27
C GLY A 233 17.72 23.34 -29.87
N GLU A 234 16.76 24.06 -29.28
CA GLU A 234 16.80 24.45 -27.87
C GLU A 234 15.85 23.57 -27.05
N LEU A 235 16.33 23.13 -25.88
CA LEU A 235 15.59 22.34 -24.90
C LEU A 235 15.47 23.14 -23.60
N PRO A 236 14.40 23.95 -23.44
CA PRO A 236 14.04 24.56 -22.16
C PRO A 236 13.61 23.51 -21.14
N ILE A 237 14.17 23.62 -19.93
CA ILE A 237 13.77 22.85 -18.75
C ILE A 237 13.37 23.82 -17.64
N GLY A 238 12.16 23.65 -17.13
CA GLY A 238 11.62 24.35 -15.97
C GLY A 238 11.33 23.37 -14.84
N VAL A 239 11.54 23.77 -13.59
CA VAL A 239 11.17 23.00 -12.41
C VAL A 239 10.46 23.92 -11.42
N VAL A 240 9.28 23.51 -10.97
CA VAL A 240 8.61 24.11 -9.81
C VAL A 240 8.87 23.22 -8.60
N THR A 241 9.32 23.80 -7.49
CA THR A 241 9.51 23.09 -6.23
C THR A 241 8.75 23.80 -5.11
N HIS A 242 8.17 23.01 -4.21
CA HIS A 242 7.53 23.44 -2.98
C HIS A 242 8.23 22.76 -1.80
N TYR A 243 8.88 23.59 -0.99
CA TYR A 243 9.51 23.17 0.26
C TYR A 243 8.86 23.93 1.42
N TRP A 244 8.64 23.27 2.55
CA TRP A 244 8.17 23.92 3.77
C TRP A 244 8.77 23.25 4.99
N ASN A 245 8.98 24.05 6.02
CA ASN A 245 9.41 23.55 7.32
C ASN A 245 8.19 23.03 8.10
N CYS A 246 8.25 21.81 8.59
CA CYS A 246 7.22 21.22 9.45
C CYS A 246 7.88 20.52 10.66
N LYS A 247 7.14 20.28 11.73
CA LYS A 247 7.49 19.22 12.71
C LYS A 247 6.38 18.19 12.62
N CYS A 248 6.35 17.49 11.50
CA CYS A 248 5.22 16.69 11.07
C CYS A 248 5.56 15.21 10.94
N GLN A 249 4.51 14.39 10.90
CA GLN A 249 4.61 12.98 10.59
C GLN A 249 4.82 12.79 9.09
N GLY A 250 5.52 11.73 8.69
CA GLY A 250 5.63 11.33 7.28
C GLY A 250 6.59 12.14 6.40
N ARG A 251 7.24 13.20 6.90
CA ARG A 251 8.27 13.95 6.16
C ARG A 251 9.49 14.23 7.02
N ALA A 252 10.66 14.05 6.43
CA ALA A 252 11.92 14.40 7.06
C ALA A 252 12.12 15.91 7.20
N ASN A 253 12.83 16.29 8.26
CA ASN A 253 13.35 17.64 8.44
C ASN A 253 14.86 17.66 8.20
N GLY A 254 15.31 18.61 7.37
CA GLY A 254 16.74 18.95 7.25
C GLY A 254 17.16 20.09 8.19
N PRO A 255 18.46 20.43 8.23
CA PRO A 255 18.98 21.46 9.12
C PRO A 255 18.67 22.86 8.58
N ALA A 256 18.23 23.78 9.42
CA ALA A 256 18.09 25.19 9.04
C ALA A 256 19.48 25.80 8.77
N GLY A 257 19.90 25.93 7.50
CA GLY A 257 21.23 26.46 7.16
C GLY A 257 21.61 26.41 5.67
N PRO A 258 22.85 26.79 5.31
CA PRO A 258 23.40 26.60 3.96
C PRO A 258 23.58 25.13 3.59
N GLU A 259 23.61 24.26 4.60
CA GLU A 259 23.53 22.81 4.41
C GLU A 259 22.12 22.35 4.02
N GLY A 260 21.07 23.18 4.24
CA GLY A 260 19.77 23.11 3.58
C GLY A 260 18.93 21.84 3.82
N PRO A 261 17.67 21.97 4.29
CA PRO A 261 16.63 21.00 4.01
C PRO A 261 16.07 21.18 2.59
N ASP A 262 16.43 22.27 1.90
CA ASP A 262 15.94 22.67 0.58
C ASP A 262 17.03 22.46 -0.49
N GLY A 263 16.65 21.88 -1.63
CA GLY A 263 17.60 21.63 -2.70
C GLY A 263 16.94 21.01 -3.92
N LEU A 264 17.43 21.44 -5.08
CA LEU A 264 17.11 20.86 -6.38
C LEU A 264 18.40 20.40 -7.05
N LEU A 265 18.42 19.16 -7.53
CA LEU A 265 19.47 18.57 -8.33
C LEU A 265 18.85 18.09 -9.64
N VAL A 266 19.41 18.54 -10.76
CA VAL A 266 18.92 18.19 -12.10
C VAL A 266 20.08 17.77 -12.99
N LYS A 267 19.91 16.67 -13.71
CA LYS A 267 20.78 16.27 -14.81
C LYS A 267 19.94 15.95 -16.04
N VAL A 268 20.31 16.52 -17.18
CA VAL A 268 19.67 16.26 -18.47
C VAL A 268 20.73 15.65 -19.38
N VAL A 269 20.38 14.54 -20.02
CA VAL A 269 21.26 13.82 -20.95
C VAL A 269 20.54 13.65 -22.28
N VAL A 270 21.18 14.03 -23.37
CA VAL A 270 20.73 13.81 -24.75
C VAL A 270 21.75 12.91 -25.45
N ASP A 271 21.32 11.74 -25.89
CA ASP A 271 22.15 10.74 -26.58
C ASP A 271 22.01 10.91 -28.10
N HIS A 272 23.13 10.86 -28.83
CA HIS A 272 23.17 10.98 -30.30
C HIS A 272 23.53 9.66 -30.98
N GLU A 273 23.14 9.54 -32.25
CA GLU A 273 23.38 8.33 -33.07
C GLU A 273 24.86 7.98 -33.24
N ASP A 274 25.74 8.99 -33.32
CA ASP A 274 27.20 8.81 -33.39
C ASP A 274 27.86 8.38 -32.07
N GLY A 275 27.06 8.21 -31.00
CA GLY A 275 27.51 7.83 -29.66
C GLY A 275 27.94 9.00 -28.77
N THR A 276 27.89 10.24 -29.26
CA THR A 276 28.13 11.43 -28.43
C THR A 276 26.94 11.75 -27.51
N ARG A 277 27.18 12.56 -26.48
CA ARG A 277 26.17 12.98 -25.51
C ARG A 277 26.28 14.46 -25.21
N ASP A 278 25.16 15.17 -25.25
CA ASP A 278 25.05 16.47 -24.61
C ASP A 278 24.56 16.30 -23.16
N VAL A 279 25.16 17.03 -22.22
CA VAL A 279 24.82 16.97 -20.81
C VAL A 279 24.62 18.37 -20.24
N MET A 280 23.48 18.61 -19.61
CA MET A 280 23.20 19.82 -18.83
C MET A 280 22.93 19.44 -17.38
N VAL A 281 23.60 20.12 -16.45
CA VAL A 281 23.44 19.88 -15.00
C VAL A 281 23.00 21.15 -14.25
N SER A 282 22.40 20.95 -13.08
CA SER A 282 22.12 21.99 -12.09
C SER A 282 23.40 22.65 -11.56
N GLY A 283 23.35 23.97 -11.34
CA GLY A 283 24.48 24.79 -10.91
C GLY A 283 24.17 26.28 -11.00
N GLY A 284 25.14 27.15 -10.70
CA GLY A 284 24.91 28.61 -10.61
C GLY A 284 24.48 29.31 -11.91
N SER A 285 24.56 28.61 -13.05
CA SER A 285 24.03 29.08 -14.34
C SER A 285 22.51 28.93 -14.49
N TRP A 286 21.86 28.18 -13.61
CA TRP A 286 20.40 28.12 -13.56
C TRP A 286 19.82 29.43 -13.07
N LYS A 287 18.64 29.76 -13.57
CA LYS A 287 17.89 30.94 -13.15
C LYS A 287 16.77 30.53 -12.23
N VAL A 288 16.59 31.26 -11.13
CA VAL A 288 15.57 30.99 -10.12
C VAL A 288 14.80 32.25 -9.77
N ARG A 289 13.53 32.07 -9.42
CA ARG A 289 12.69 33.11 -8.81
C ARG A 289 11.62 32.49 -7.92
N ARG A 290 10.99 33.33 -7.10
CA ARG A 290 9.77 32.94 -6.39
C ARG A 290 8.69 32.59 -7.42
N TYR A 291 7.97 31.51 -7.18
CA TYR A 291 6.80 31.14 -7.99
C TYR A 291 5.58 31.89 -7.44
N ASP A 292 5.43 33.14 -7.90
CA ASP A 292 4.43 34.09 -7.40
C ASP A 292 2.95 33.69 -7.55
N PRO A 293 2.54 32.77 -8.44
CA PRO A 293 1.18 32.25 -8.40
C PRO A 293 0.80 31.63 -7.06
N GLN A 294 1.75 31.10 -6.29
CA GLN A 294 1.48 30.55 -4.96
C GLN A 294 1.77 31.59 -3.89
N THR A 295 0.78 31.85 -3.03
CA THR A 295 0.93 32.80 -1.92
C THR A 295 1.70 32.15 -0.77
N VAL A 296 2.82 32.76 -0.36
CA VAL A 296 3.67 32.23 0.73
C VAL A 296 3.36 32.85 2.10
N ASP A 297 2.70 34.01 2.14
CA ASP A 297 2.37 34.72 3.39
C ASP A 297 1.31 34.00 4.22
N THR A 298 0.54 33.12 3.58
CA THR A 298 -0.42 32.24 4.23
C THR A 298 0.30 31.00 4.77
N VAL A 299 0.80 31.09 5.99
CA VAL A 299 1.48 29.98 6.71
C VAL A 299 0.48 29.01 7.38
N ALA A 300 -0.79 28.99 6.95
CA ALA A 300 -1.78 28.12 7.55
C ALA A 300 -1.51 26.65 7.17
N PHE A 301 -1.24 25.83 8.18
CA PHE A 301 -1.24 24.38 8.01
C PHE A 301 -2.66 23.87 7.80
N ARG A 302 -2.80 22.77 7.05
CA ARG A 302 -4.08 22.07 6.90
C ARG A 302 -4.48 21.40 8.20
N ASN A 303 -3.52 20.82 8.92
CA ASN A 303 -3.69 20.20 10.24
C ASN A 303 -2.35 20.26 11.00
N LYS A 304 -2.29 19.68 12.20
CA LYS A 304 -1.05 19.65 13.01
C LYS A 304 -0.15 18.45 12.69
N ASP A 305 -0.64 17.46 11.94
CA ASP A 305 -0.01 16.15 11.81
C ASP A 305 0.90 16.05 10.59
N ALA A 306 0.38 16.17 9.35
CA ALA A 306 1.16 16.12 8.11
C ALA A 306 1.92 17.42 7.81
N GLY A 307 1.52 18.55 8.42
CA GLY A 307 2.17 19.83 8.21
C GLY A 307 2.09 20.38 6.78
N ASP A 308 1.23 19.83 5.91
CA ASP A 308 0.96 20.38 4.57
C ASP A 308 0.28 21.76 4.69
N ARG A 309 0.56 22.66 3.73
CA ARG A 309 0.05 24.05 3.72
C ARG A 309 -1.26 24.17 2.93
N VAL A 310 -2.12 25.09 3.35
CA VAL A 310 -3.31 25.49 2.57
C VAL A 310 -2.86 26.28 1.35
N GLU A 311 -3.31 25.89 0.16
CA GLU A 311 -2.90 26.52 -1.10
C GLU A 311 -3.79 27.72 -1.46
N TYR A 312 -3.13 28.80 -1.87
CA TYR A 312 -3.73 30.04 -2.36
C TYR A 312 -3.06 30.41 -3.68
N TYR A 313 -3.74 30.10 -4.77
CA TYR A 313 -3.23 30.27 -6.13
C TYR A 313 -3.81 31.53 -6.80
N ASP A 314 -2.97 32.42 -7.29
CA ASP A 314 -3.38 33.58 -8.11
C ASP A 314 -2.99 33.39 -9.58
N ALA A 315 -3.97 33.03 -10.41
CA ALA A 315 -3.73 32.77 -11.82
C ALA A 315 -3.31 34.03 -12.61
N ARG A 316 -3.53 35.24 -12.06
CA ARG A 316 -3.08 36.49 -12.69
C ARG A 316 -1.55 36.65 -12.64
N ALA A 317 -0.89 35.95 -11.71
CA ALA A 317 0.55 35.96 -11.55
C ALA A 317 1.25 34.82 -12.33
N GLU A 318 0.52 34.02 -13.11
CA GLU A 318 1.07 32.91 -13.89
C GLU A 318 2.23 33.33 -14.78
N LEU A 319 3.34 32.57 -14.68
CA LEU A 319 4.52 32.78 -15.50
C LEU A 319 4.28 32.24 -16.93
N THR A 320 3.50 32.94 -17.74
CA THR A 320 3.10 32.43 -19.06
C THR A 320 4.32 32.21 -19.98
N GLY A 321 4.51 30.97 -20.44
CA GLY A 321 5.55 30.60 -21.41
C GLY A 321 6.98 30.49 -20.87
N TRP A 322 7.19 30.57 -19.56
CA TRP A 322 8.52 30.52 -18.91
C TRP A 322 9.31 29.23 -19.18
N ASP A 323 8.59 28.14 -19.43
CA ASP A 323 9.05 26.80 -19.72
C ASP A 323 9.24 26.52 -21.22
N LYS A 324 9.25 27.59 -22.04
CA LYS A 324 9.52 27.55 -23.48
C LYS A 324 10.81 28.28 -23.85
N ALA A 325 11.33 27.96 -25.04
CA ALA A 325 12.45 28.66 -25.64
C ALA A 325 12.06 30.13 -25.96
N GLY A 326 13.04 31.02 -25.97
CA GLY A 326 12.83 32.45 -26.25
C GLY A 326 12.17 33.27 -25.13
N TYR A 327 11.82 32.67 -23.98
CA TYR A 327 11.35 33.42 -22.82
C TYR A 327 12.47 34.26 -22.19
N ASP A 328 12.17 35.54 -21.93
CA ASP A 328 13.08 36.48 -21.28
C ASP A 328 13.09 36.28 -19.75
N ASP A 329 14.17 35.69 -19.26
CA ASP A 329 14.46 35.51 -17.84
C ASP A 329 15.54 36.46 -17.32
N GLY A 330 15.81 37.57 -18.01
CA GLY A 330 16.83 38.55 -17.62
C GLY A 330 16.60 39.14 -16.22
N SER A 331 15.34 39.19 -15.77
CA SER A 331 14.94 39.62 -14.42
C SER A 331 15.09 38.54 -13.35
N TRP A 332 15.40 37.29 -13.71
CA TRP A 332 15.56 36.19 -12.77
C TRP A 332 16.98 36.16 -12.19
N SER A 333 17.05 35.83 -10.91
CA SER A 333 18.31 35.69 -10.19
C SER A 333 19.05 34.42 -10.61
N GLY A 334 20.38 34.42 -10.53
CA GLY A 334 21.16 33.19 -10.59
C GLY A 334 20.85 32.29 -9.38
N ALA A 335 20.87 30.98 -9.58
CA ALA A 335 20.67 30.02 -8.50
C ALA A 335 21.84 30.06 -7.50
N THR A 336 21.53 29.96 -6.21
CA THR A 336 22.55 29.78 -5.19
C THR A 336 23.00 28.33 -5.21
N VAL A 337 24.30 28.13 -5.42
CA VAL A 337 24.94 26.81 -5.33
C VAL A 337 25.07 26.42 -3.87
N VAL A 338 24.48 25.28 -3.52
CA VAL A 338 24.57 24.66 -2.21
C VAL A 338 25.81 23.76 -2.13
N GLY A 339 26.11 23.01 -3.19
CA GLY A 339 27.32 22.17 -3.30
C GLY A 339 27.17 21.01 -4.29
N PRO A 340 28.23 20.23 -4.54
CA PRO A 340 28.18 19.06 -5.44
C PRO A 340 27.34 17.92 -4.86
N HIS A 341 26.98 16.93 -5.69
CA HIS A 341 26.54 15.62 -5.19
C HIS A 341 27.65 14.56 -5.39
N PRO A 342 27.93 13.69 -4.41
CA PRO A 342 27.46 13.75 -3.01
C PRO A 342 28.11 14.93 -2.28
N ARG A 343 27.41 15.47 -1.28
CA ARG A 343 27.99 16.49 -0.41
C ARG A 343 28.80 15.85 0.72
N PRO A 344 29.93 16.42 1.12
CA PRO A 344 30.61 16.01 2.35
C PRO A 344 29.71 16.23 3.57
N ASN A 345 29.66 15.23 4.46
CA ASN A 345 28.97 15.39 5.73
C ASN A 345 29.76 16.29 6.69
N PRO A 346 29.09 17.13 7.49
CA PRO A 346 29.75 17.88 8.56
C PRO A 346 30.19 16.92 9.68
N ALA A 347 31.11 17.39 10.52
CA ALA A 347 31.72 16.59 11.59
C ALA A 347 30.71 16.09 12.65
N ASP A 348 29.56 16.74 12.77
CA ASP A 348 28.48 16.44 13.72
C ASP A 348 27.30 15.68 13.09
N CYS A 349 27.47 15.11 11.87
CA CYS A 349 26.52 14.23 11.15
C CYS A 349 26.15 12.91 11.88
N SER A 350 26.31 12.85 13.19
CA SER A 350 25.85 11.75 14.04
C SER A 350 24.85 12.19 15.12
N SER A 351 24.59 13.51 15.27
CA SER A 351 23.74 14.05 16.33
C SER A 351 22.31 14.31 15.83
N TYR A 352 21.34 13.56 16.35
CA TYR A 352 19.92 13.61 15.96
C TYR A 352 19.01 14.04 17.11
N ALA A 353 19.51 14.93 17.97
CA ALA A 353 18.90 15.21 19.27
C ALA A 353 17.57 16.00 19.19
N SER A 354 17.19 16.56 18.03
CA SER A 354 16.08 17.52 17.91
C SER A 354 15.15 17.31 16.71
N GLY A 355 15.17 16.13 16.07
CA GLY A 355 14.32 15.83 14.90
C GLY A 355 14.79 16.47 13.59
N SER A 356 15.96 17.11 13.58
CA SER A 356 16.64 17.60 12.37
C SER A 356 17.97 16.86 12.20
N SER A 357 18.26 16.41 10.98
CA SER A 357 19.57 15.84 10.63
C SER A 357 20.54 16.97 10.27
N PRO A 358 21.75 17.03 10.85
CA PRO A 358 22.81 17.89 10.32
C PRO A 358 23.48 17.28 9.08
N CYS A 359 23.12 16.05 8.68
CA CYS A 359 23.78 15.40 7.54
C CYS A 359 23.43 16.04 6.21
N ALA A 360 24.34 15.84 5.26
CA ALA A 360 24.21 16.31 3.90
C ALA A 360 23.61 15.22 2.98
N PHE A 361 23.16 15.61 1.78
CA PHE A 361 22.79 14.65 0.74
C PHE A 361 24.02 13.88 0.28
N THR A 362 24.20 12.68 0.81
CA THR A 362 25.35 11.82 0.52
C THR A 362 25.01 10.63 -0.35
N HIS A 363 23.73 10.28 -0.44
CA HIS A 363 23.27 9.14 -1.21
C HIS A 363 21.95 9.46 -1.93
N LEU A 364 21.87 9.08 -3.19
CA LEU A 364 20.64 9.09 -3.98
C LEU A 364 20.39 7.70 -4.58
N SER A 365 19.15 7.23 -4.47
CA SER A 365 18.65 6.03 -5.14
C SER A 365 17.55 6.38 -6.14
N ALA A 366 17.38 5.57 -7.19
CA ALA A 366 16.26 5.68 -8.11
C ALA A 366 14.95 5.39 -7.36
N THR A 367 13.93 6.21 -7.58
CA THR A 367 12.57 5.88 -7.14
C THR A 367 12.10 4.59 -7.82
N ASN A 368 11.67 3.62 -7.02
CA ASN A 368 11.13 2.37 -7.53
C ASN A 368 9.62 2.46 -7.74
N ALA A 369 8.91 3.09 -6.80
CA ALA A 369 7.46 3.28 -6.85
C ALA A 369 7.07 4.43 -7.81
N HIS A 370 6.46 4.09 -8.93
CA HIS A 370 5.97 5.08 -9.91
C HIS A 370 4.52 5.43 -9.66
N LEU A 371 4.22 6.73 -9.65
CA LEU A 371 2.84 7.19 -9.56
C LEU A 371 2.14 7.16 -10.91
N THR A 372 0.98 6.52 -10.94
CA THR A 372 0.00 6.66 -12.02
C THR A 372 -0.99 7.76 -11.68
N ARG A 373 -1.50 8.43 -12.72
CA ARG A 373 -2.53 9.47 -12.58
C ARG A 373 -3.69 9.20 -13.53
N VAL A 374 -4.90 9.19 -12.97
CA VAL A 374 -6.14 8.90 -13.70
C VAL A 374 -7.12 10.05 -13.49
N VAL A 375 -7.72 10.52 -14.57
CA VAL A 375 -8.76 11.54 -14.52
C VAL A 375 -10.10 10.86 -14.29
N VAL A 376 -10.81 11.29 -13.25
CA VAL A 376 -12.16 10.82 -12.90
C VAL A 376 -13.13 12.00 -12.95
N HIS A 377 -14.33 11.76 -13.46
CA HIS A 377 -15.42 12.74 -13.51
C HIS A 377 -16.43 12.50 -12.38
N PRO A 378 -17.10 13.55 -11.89
CA PRO A 378 -18.13 13.39 -10.86
C PRO A 378 -19.31 12.57 -11.38
N LYS A 379 -19.90 11.76 -10.49
CA LYS A 379 -21.13 10.99 -10.74
C LYS A 379 -22.36 11.89 -10.79
N SER A 380 -22.34 12.99 -10.04
CA SER A 380 -23.44 13.95 -10.04
C SER A 380 -22.97 15.37 -9.72
N LEU A 381 -23.74 16.36 -10.18
CA LEU A 381 -23.56 17.78 -9.88
C LEU A 381 -24.88 18.37 -9.37
N LEU A 382 -24.77 19.23 -8.36
CA LEU A 382 -25.85 20.06 -7.84
C LEU A 382 -25.43 21.53 -7.90
N ARG A 383 -26.28 22.38 -8.49
CA ARG A 383 -26.10 23.83 -8.45
C ARG A 383 -27.06 24.41 -7.41
N LEU A 384 -26.51 25.11 -6.42
CA LEU A 384 -27.28 25.73 -5.35
C LEU A 384 -27.74 27.15 -5.78
N PRO A 385 -28.80 27.70 -5.15
CA PRO A 385 -29.36 29.00 -5.54
C PRO A 385 -28.39 30.19 -5.41
N ASP A 386 -27.37 30.08 -4.56
CA ASP A 386 -26.30 31.07 -4.41
C ASP A 386 -25.20 30.98 -5.50
N GLY A 387 -25.37 30.09 -6.48
CA GLY A 387 -24.40 29.86 -7.57
C GLY A 387 -23.38 28.76 -7.29
N THR A 388 -23.26 28.29 -6.04
CA THR A 388 -22.33 27.21 -5.64
C THR A 388 -22.58 25.95 -6.46
N VAL A 389 -21.51 25.26 -6.84
CA VAL A 389 -21.56 23.94 -7.49
C VAL A 389 -21.04 22.89 -6.52
N PHE A 390 -21.80 21.83 -6.29
CA PHE A 390 -21.43 20.68 -5.48
C PHE A 390 -21.33 19.44 -6.36
N ALA A 391 -20.22 18.73 -6.28
CA ALA A 391 -19.90 17.55 -7.07
C ALA A 391 -19.65 16.33 -6.17
N ASP A 392 -20.29 15.20 -6.50
CA ASP A 392 -20.06 13.91 -5.85
C ASP A 392 -19.31 12.97 -6.81
N PHE A 393 -18.12 12.51 -6.41
CA PHE A 393 -17.31 11.56 -7.18
C PHE A 393 -17.68 10.09 -6.93
N GLY A 394 -18.66 9.84 -6.05
CA GLY A 394 -19.19 8.52 -5.73
C GLY A 394 -18.34 7.73 -4.74
N LYS A 395 -17.04 8.01 -4.64
CA LYS A 395 -16.13 7.39 -3.67
C LYS A 395 -15.03 8.36 -3.22
N VAL A 396 -14.44 8.07 -2.07
CA VAL A 396 -13.23 8.75 -1.61
C VAL A 396 -12.06 8.37 -2.53
N ASN A 397 -11.33 9.36 -3.04
CA ASN A 397 -10.12 9.16 -3.84
C ASN A 397 -8.98 10.04 -3.33
N SER A 398 -7.75 9.57 -3.47
CA SER A 398 -6.53 10.34 -3.29
C SER A 398 -6.28 11.17 -4.55
N ALA A 399 -6.74 12.43 -4.56
CA ALA A 399 -6.84 13.20 -5.79
C ALA A 399 -6.59 14.69 -5.62
N VAL A 400 -6.28 15.33 -6.75
CA VAL A 400 -6.28 16.80 -6.90
C VAL A 400 -7.57 17.22 -7.61
N PRO A 401 -8.35 18.19 -7.12
CA PRO A 401 -9.49 18.73 -7.87
C PRO A 401 -8.97 19.56 -9.07
N SER A 402 -9.61 19.41 -10.23
CA SER A 402 -9.24 20.16 -11.43
C SER A 402 -10.48 20.67 -12.14
N VAL A 403 -10.57 22.00 -12.29
CA VAL A 403 -11.74 22.69 -12.85
C VAL A 403 -11.32 23.53 -14.04
N ARG A 404 -11.91 23.25 -15.20
CA ARG A 404 -11.72 24.04 -16.42
C ARG A 404 -12.72 25.18 -16.45
N PHE A 405 -12.22 26.39 -16.68
CA PHE A 405 -13.03 27.56 -16.91
C PHE A 405 -12.87 28.03 -18.36
N GLN A 406 -13.96 28.42 -19.01
CA GLN A 406 -13.95 28.95 -20.38
C GLN A 406 -13.87 30.48 -20.36
N HIS A 407 -14.55 31.10 -19.40
CA HIS A 407 -14.70 32.55 -19.28
C HIS A 407 -14.28 33.05 -17.90
N GLY A 408 -13.06 32.68 -17.47
CA GLY A 408 -12.48 33.19 -16.23
C GLY A 408 -12.54 34.72 -16.16
N VAL A 409 -12.78 35.24 -14.96
CA VAL A 409 -12.88 36.69 -14.69
C VAL A 409 -11.77 37.10 -13.74
N ALA A 410 -10.87 37.96 -14.19
CA ALA A 410 -9.72 38.39 -13.39
C ALA A 410 -10.12 38.90 -12.01
N GLY A 411 -9.50 38.33 -10.96
CA GLY A 411 -9.71 38.74 -9.58
C GLY A 411 -10.90 38.05 -8.89
N ARG A 412 -11.74 37.27 -9.60
CA ARG A 412 -12.76 36.43 -8.96
C ARG A 412 -12.07 35.42 -8.05
N GLN A 413 -12.44 35.44 -6.77
CA GLN A 413 -11.95 34.52 -5.76
C GLN A 413 -12.86 33.30 -5.70
N LEU A 414 -12.28 32.11 -5.84
CA LEU A 414 -12.96 30.84 -5.70
C LEU A 414 -12.41 30.09 -4.50
N THR A 415 -13.32 29.47 -3.76
CA THR A 415 -13.00 28.48 -2.74
C THR A 415 -13.45 27.11 -3.23
N PHE A 416 -12.51 26.19 -3.35
CA PHE A 416 -12.79 24.77 -3.50
C PHE A 416 -12.76 24.13 -2.12
N THR A 417 -13.90 23.62 -1.65
CA THR A 417 -14.00 22.88 -0.38
C THR A 417 -14.17 21.41 -0.71
N THR A 418 -13.15 20.62 -0.40
CA THR A 418 -13.24 19.15 -0.49
C THR A 418 -13.64 18.56 0.85
N SER A 419 -14.32 17.41 0.84
CA SER A 419 -14.77 16.74 2.06
C SER A 419 -15.02 15.25 1.85
N TYR A 420 -15.02 14.49 2.94
CA TYR A 420 -15.47 13.09 2.97
C TYR A 420 -16.99 13.00 3.01
N ARG A 421 -17.60 13.92 3.77
CA ARG A 421 -19.02 13.93 4.10
C ARG A 421 -19.69 15.20 3.60
N ARG A 422 -21.01 15.17 3.49
CA ARG A 422 -21.79 16.40 3.39
C ARG A 422 -21.89 17.05 4.76
N SER A 423 -22.10 18.37 4.79
CA SER A 423 -22.21 19.10 6.03
C SER A 423 -23.43 18.62 6.79
N ASN A 424 -23.24 18.37 8.08
CA ASN A 424 -24.26 17.80 8.92
C ASN A 424 -24.29 18.49 10.29
N SER A 425 -25.43 18.38 10.96
CA SER A 425 -25.67 18.84 12.33
C SER A 425 -26.57 17.84 13.05
N THR A 426 -27.00 18.18 14.25
CA THR A 426 -28.00 17.40 15.00
C THR A 426 -29.14 18.31 15.47
N LEU A 427 -30.35 17.76 15.61
CA LEU A 427 -31.46 18.47 16.22
C LEU A 427 -31.16 18.73 17.71
N THR A 428 -31.30 19.97 18.18
CA THR A 428 -31.14 20.26 19.63
C THR A 428 -32.37 19.91 20.45
N THR A 429 -33.52 19.84 19.80
CA THR A 429 -34.83 19.54 20.39
C THR A 429 -35.59 18.62 19.44
N ALA A 430 -36.45 17.75 19.99
CA ALA A 430 -37.34 16.96 19.16
C ALA A 430 -38.27 17.87 18.34
N VAL A 431 -38.69 17.37 17.19
CA VAL A 431 -39.56 18.07 16.22
C VAL A 431 -40.70 17.13 15.86
N ASN A 432 -41.94 17.63 15.83
CA ASN A 432 -43.10 16.78 15.58
C ASN A 432 -43.52 16.85 14.11
N ALA A 433 -44.26 15.83 13.67
CA ALA A 433 -44.98 15.88 12.40
C ALA A 433 -45.88 17.12 12.35
N GLY A 434 -45.79 17.88 11.25
CA GLY A 434 -46.49 19.16 11.07
C GLY A 434 -45.63 20.40 11.32
N ASP A 435 -44.48 20.27 11.98
CA ASP A 435 -43.59 21.41 12.22
C ASP A 435 -42.86 21.85 10.94
N THR A 436 -42.72 23.16 10.72
CA THR A 436 -42.00 23.76 9.58
C THR A 436 -40.65 24.35 9.97
N THR A 437 -40.20 24.12 11.20
CA THR A 437 -38.96 24.69 11.74
C THR A 437 -38.16 23.64 12.48
N VAL A 438 -36.85 23.63 12.28
CA VAL A 438 -35.91 22.77 13.01
C VAL A 438 -34.86 23.62 13.70
N THR A 439 -34.44 23.22 14.90
CA THR A 439 -33.32 23.87 15.62
C THR A 439 -32.13 22.94 15.63
N LEU A 440 -31.00 23.41 15.09
CA LEU A 440 -29.79 22.62 14.87
C LEU A 440 -28.70 22.96 15.89
N ALA A 441 -27.85 21.99 16.23
CA ALA A 441 -26.68 22.21 17.09
C ALA A 441 -25.75 23.27 16.48
N GLY A 442 -25.64 23.28 15.14
CA GLY A 442 -24.99 24.31 14.34
C GLY A 442 -25.64 24.47 12.95
N ALA A 443 -26.00 25.70 12.60
CA ALA A 443 -26.58 26.05 11.28
C ALA A 443 -25.65 26.98 10.46
N GLY A 444 -24.40 27.18 10.88
CA GLY A 444 -23.49 28.17 10.27
C GLY A 444 -23.12 27.89 8.81
N ASN A 445 -23.25 26.65 8.34
CA ASN A 445 -23.06 26.27 6.93
C ASN A 445 -24.39 26.18 6.14
N LEU A 446 -25.54 26.41 6.78
CA LEU A 446 -26.85 26.26 6.16
C LEU A 446 -27.29 27.58 5.52
N HIS A 447 -27.77 27.51 4.28
CA HIS A 447 -28.20 28.66 3.50
C HIS A 447 -29.62 28.48 2.97
N ILE A 448 -30.28 29.59 2.63
CA ILE A 448 -31.57 29.58 1.94
C ILE A 448 -31.43 28.82 0.62
N GLY A 449 -32.35 27.90 0.36
CA GLY A 449 -32.38 27.06 -0.83
C GLY A 449 -31.59 25.75 -0.71
N ASP A 450 -30.86 25.54 0.38
CA ASP A 450 -30.23 24.25 0.65
C ASP A 450 -31.30 23.18 0.90
N ARG A 451 -31.00 21.94 0.49
CA ARG A 451 -31.79 20.78 0.88
C ARG A 451 -31.20 20.20 2.15
N ILE A 452 -32.04 19.95 3.15
CA ILE A 452 -31.68 19.17 4.33
C ILE A 452 -32.38 17.82 4.34
N ALA A 453 -31.76 16.84 4.98
CA ALA A 453 -32.25 15.50 5.24
C ALA A 453 -32.23 15.29 6.76
N VAL A 454 -33.40 15.22 7.40
CA VAL A 454 -33.54 14.94 8.84
C VAL A 454 -33.56 13.43 9.04
N ASP A 455 -32.97 12.92 10.12
CA ASP A 455 -32.67 11.49 10.33
C ASP A 455 -31.71 10.91 9.28
N ALA A 456 -30.75 11.73 8.87
CA ALA A 456 -29.60 11.25 8.13
C ALA A 456 -28.76 10.28 8.99
N PRO A 457 -27.95 9.41 8.39
CA PRO A 457 -27.04 8.55 9.14
C PRO A 457 -26.02 9.36 9.95
N ALA A 458 -25.73 8.91 11.17
CA ALA A 458 -24.80 9.60 12.07
C ALA A 458 -23.37 9.69 11.54
N THR A 459 -22.90 8.60 10.92
CA THR A 459 -21.60 8.54 10.25
C THR A 459 -21.58 9.27 8.91
N GLY A 460 -22.72 9.87 8.50
CA GLY A 460 -22.86 10.64 7.25
C GLY A 460 -23.02 9.77 6.01
N TYR A 461 -23.23 8.48 6.23
CA TYR A 461 -23.27 7.47 5.19
C TYR A 461 -24.22 6.34 5.60
N GLY A 462 -24.96 5.74 4.65
CA GLY A 462 -25.85 4.60 4.89
C GLY A 462 -27.36 4.87 4.81
N ALA A 463 -28.15 3.87 5.19
CA ALA A 463 -29.61 3.88 5.10
C ALA A 463 -30.25 4.48 6.36
N GLY A 464 -30.29 5.82 6.45
CA GLY A 464 -31.29 6.48 7.30
C GLY A 464 -32.69 6.34 6.67
N ASN A 465 -33.71 6.83 7.35
CA ASN A 465 -35.03 7.09 6.76
C ASN A 465 -35.25 8.59 6.55
N PRO A 466 -34.37 9.29 5.81
CA PRO A 466 -34.41 10.72 5.84
C PRO A 466 -35.59 11.25 5.05
N GLU A 467 -36.30 12.20 5.63
CA GLU A 467 -37.16 13.07 4.85
C GLU A 467 -36.46 14.37 4.51
N THR A 468 -36.61 14.81 3.25
CA THR A 468 -35.89 15.97 2.73
C THR A 468 -36.77 17.21 2.65
N ARG A 469 -36.19 18.36 2.99
CA ARG A 469 -36.84 19.67 2.98
C ARG A 469 -35.91 20.73 2.41
N THR A 470 -36.48 21.79 1.85
CA THR A 470 -35.72 22.94 1.36
C THR A 470 -35.78 24.05 2.39
N VAL A 471 -34.64 24.65 2.70
CA VAL A 471 -34.55 25.76 3.65
C VAL A 471 -35.05 27.04 2.99
N THR A 472 -35.99 27.73 3.64
CA THR A 472 -36.56 29.00 3.16
C THR A 472 -36.09 30.21 3.97
N ALA A 473 -35.70 30.01 5.22
CA ALA A 473 -35.09 31.02 6.08
C ALA A 473 -34.15 30.37 7.11
N VAL A 474 -33.12 31.10 7.54
CA VAL A 474 -32.21 30.71 8.62
C VAL A 474 -32.13 31.87 9.60
N ASP A 475 -32.47 31.63 10.87
CA ASP A 475 -32.36 32.59 11.97
C ASP A 475 -31.57 31.95 13.13
N GLY A 476 -30.31 32.35 13.28
CA GLY A 476 -29.38 31.76 14.22
C GLY A 476 -29.18 30.26 13.99
N LYS A 477 -29.74 29.43 14.88
CA LYS A 477 -29.68 27.96 14.81
C LYS A 477 -30.94 27.33 14.22
N THR A 478 -31.95 28.14 13.93
CA THR A 478 -33.26 27.69 13.47
C THR A 478 -33.36 27.82 11.96
N ALA A 479 -33.78 26.74 11.30
CA ALA A 479 -34.08 26.73 9.87
C ALA A 479 -35.59 26.59 9.67
N THR A 480 -36.15 27.45 8.80
CA THR A 480 -37.53 27.32 8.31
C THR A 480 -37.53 26.50 7.03
N LEU A 481 -38.51 25.62 6.89
CA LEU A 481 -38.63 24.66 5.80
C LEU A 481 -39.71 25.09 4.80
N ASP A 482 -39.59 24.63 3.55
CA ASP A 482 -40.57 24.89 2.48
C ASP A 482 -41.94 24.27 2.74
N ARG A 483 -41.96 23.19 3.53
CA ARG A 483 -43.17 22.48 3.95
C ARG A 483 -42.92 21.74 5.27
N ALA A 484 -43.99 21.39 5.95
CA ALA A 484 -43.96 20.69 7.23
C ALA A 484 -43.26 19.32 7.15
N LEU A 485 -42.61 18.90 8.23
CA LEU A 485 -42.11 17.54 8.43
C LEU A 485 -43.28 16.55 8.53
N GLY A 486 -43.09 15.35 8.00
CA GLY A 486 -44.12 14.31 7.91
C GLY A 486 -44.13 13.36 9.10
N GLU A 487 -43.03 13.29 9.85
CA GLU A 487 -42.82 12.35 10.95
C GLU A 487 -42.27 13.07 12.20
N ASP A 488 -42.30 12.39 13.34
CA ASP A 488 -41.69 12.87 14.57
C ASP A 488 -40.20 12.51 14.58
N HIS A 489 -39.34 13.46 14.96
CA HIS A 489 -37.89 13.31 14.98
C HIS A 489 -37.33 13.64 16.37
N GLY A 490 -36.43 12.78 16.86
CA GLY A 490 -35.85 12.91 18.20
C GLY A 490 -34.85 14.07 18.33
N ALA A 491 -34.65 14.56 19.55
CA ALA A 491 -33.47 15.37 19.84
C ALA A 491 -32.20 14.51 19.62
N GLY A 492 -31.16 15.11 19.04
CA GLY A 492 -29.93 14.39 18.65
C GLY A 492 -29.98 13.76 17.25
N SER A 493 -31.14 13.69 16.60
CA SER A 493 -31.27 13.24 15.21
C SER A 493 -30.35 14.01 14.27
N TRP A 494 -29.63 13.31 13.40
CA TRP A 494 -28.70 13.93 12.47
C TRP A 494 -29.43 14.59 11.31
N VAL A 495 -28.94 15.76 10.92
CA VAL A 495 -29.46 16.56 9.81
C VAL A 495 -28.33 16.81 8.83
N GLU A 496 -28.37 16.16 7.67
CA GLU A 496 -27.42 16.39 6.58
C GLU A 496 -27.93 17.51 5.66
N ASN A 497 -27.05 18.35 5.11
CA ASN A 497 -27.38 19.37 4.12
C ASN A 497 -26.73 19.10 2.75
N SER A 498 -27.09 19.90 1.74
CA SER A 498 -26.62 19.76 0.36
C SER A 498 -25.24 20.38 0.06
N ARG A 499 -24.40 20.61 1.08
CA ARG A 499 -23.08 21.25 0.98
C ARG A 499 -21.96 20.35 1.50
N ALA A 500 -20.72 20.68 1.21
CA ALA A 500 -19.55 19.94 1.71
C ALA A 500 -19.36 20.14 3.22
N GLY A 501 -19.06 19.05 3.93
CA GLY A 501 -18.82 19.05 5.37
C GLY A 501 -17.50 19.70 5.75
N THR A 502 -17.49 20.37 6.91
CA THR A 502 -16.32 21.08 7.44
C THR A 502 -16.14 20.90 8.95
N SER A 503 -16.89 19.99 9.58
CA SER A 503 -16.63 19.58 10.95
C SER A 503 -15.34 18.78 11.04
N ALA A 504 -14.80 18.56 12.25
CA ALA A 504 -13.61 17.75 12.42
C ALA A 504 -13.83 16.32 11.89
N LEU A 505 -15.04 15.77 12.02
CA LEU A 505 -15.34 14.43 11.52
C LEU A 505 -15.45 14.40 9.98
N ASP A 506 -16.01 15.45 9.37
CA ASP A 506 -16.16 15.52 7.90
C ASP A 506 -14.82 15.66 7.17
N THR A 507 -13.82 16.26 7.82
CA THR A 507 -12.53 16.59 7.22
C THR A 507 -11.33 16.00 7.96
N GLN A 508 -11.58 15.09 8.91
CA GLN A 508 -10.56 14.47 9.77
C GLN A 508 -9.64 15.51 10.43
N GLY A 509 -10.25 16.55 11.02
CA GLY A 509 -9.55 17.66 11.65
C GLY A 509 -8.74 18.57 10.71
N SER A 510 -8.87 18.40 9.38
CA SER A 510 -8.06 19.10 8.39
C SER A 510 -8.82 20.24 7.69
N ASN A 511 -8.11 21.31 7.33
CA ASN A 511 -8.59 22.32 6.41
C ASN A 511 -8.37 21.83 4.96
N MET A 512 -9.42 21.24 4.40
CA MET A 512 -9.44 20.65 3.06
C MET A 512 -9.85 21.63 1.96
N ARG A 513 -9.65 22.94 2.19
CA ARG A 513 -9.95 23.99 1.21
C ARG A 513 -8.75 24.31 0.32
N PHE A 514 -9.03 24.77 -0.89
CA PHE A 514 -8.08 25.36 -1.82
C PHE A 514 -8.66 26.69 -2.31
N PHE A 515 -7.81 27.70 -2.46
CA PHE A 515 -8.23 29.03 -2.88
C PHE A 515 -7.61 29.36 -4.25
N HIS A 516 -8.43 29.91 -5.14
CA HIS A 516 -8.02 30.23 -6.50
C HIS A 516 -8.52 31.60 -6.92
N THR A 517 -7.62 32.50 -7.31
CA THR A 517 -7.96 33.75 -7.97
C THR A 517 -7.88 33.54 -9.48
N GLN A 518 -8.99 33.78 -10.17
CA GLN A 518 -9.06 33.65 -11.61
C GLN A 518 -8.25 34.76 -12.33
N ARG A 519 -7.74 34.43 -13.53
CA ARG A 519 -7.40 35.40 -14.59
C ARG A 519 -8.49 35.46 -15.66
N ASP A 520 -8.37 36.40 -16.58
CA ASP A 520 -9.30 36.52 -17.70
C ASP A 520 -9.15 35.37 -18.71
N GLY A 521 -10.30 34.90 -19.21
CA GLY A 521 -10.38 33.91 -20.27
C GLY A 521 -10.21 32.45 -19.81
N ALA A 522 -9.87 31.58 -20.76
CA ALA A 522 -9.79 30.15 -20.51
C ALA A 522 -8.60 29.79 -19.61
N GLN A 523 -8.84 28.93 -18.63
CA GLN A 523 -7.85 28.47 -17.64
C GLN A 523 -8.25 27.14 -17.00
N VAL A 524 -7.30 26.51 -16.30
CA VAL A 524 -7.55 25.34 -15.47
C VAL A 524 -7.10 25.66 -14.06
N ALA A 525 -8.01 25.59 -13.10
CA ALA A 525 -7.70 25.70 -11.69
C ALA A 525 -7.42 24.30 -11.15
N GLN A 526 -6.16 24.04 -10.82
CA GLN A 526 -5.71 22.76 -10.28
C GLN A 526 -4.64 23.02 -9.22
N PRO A 527 -4.91 22.69 -7.94
CA PRO A 527 -3.90 22.76 -6.90
C PRO A 527 -2.71 21.84 -7.15
N PHE A 528 -1.63 22.04 -6.40
CA PHE A 528 -0.44 21.21 -6.52
C PHE A 528 -0.60 19.89 -5.75
N THR A 529 -1.07 19.99 -4.50
CA THR A 529 -1.08 18.89 -3.52
C THR A 529 -2.38 18.08 -3.62
N TYR A 530 -2.25 16.75 -3.60
CA TYR A 530 -3.38 15.83 -3.56
C TYR A 530 -3.85 15.57 -2.12
N TRP A 531 -5.10 15.13 -1.98
CA TRP A 531 -5.71 14.79 -0.70
C TRP A 531 -6.76 13.67 -0.86
N GLY A 532 -7.11 12.97 0.21
CA GLY A 532 -8.25 12.05 0.23
C GLY A 532 -9.58 12.80 0.35
N TRP A 533 -10.49 12.64 -0.61
CA TRP A 533 -11.84 13.25 -0.55
C TRP A 533 -12.82 12.61 -1.53
N ARG A 534 -14.13 12.82 -1.28
CA ARG A 534 -15.23 12.37 -2.17
C ARG A 534 -16.00 13.52 -2.79
N TYR A 535 -16.28 14.57 -2.00
CA TYR A 535 -17.10 15.70 -2.42
C TYR A 535 -16.23 16.91 -2.73
N LEU A 536 -16.61 17.65 -3.78
CA LEU A 536 -16.01 18.94 -4.12
C LEU A 536 -17.11 20.00 -4.21
N GLN A 537 -16.99 21.04 -3.41
CA GLN A 537 -17.82 22.24 -3.51
C GLN A 537 -17.01 23.40 -4.07
N ILE A 538 -17.55 24.09 -5.07
CA ILE A 538 -16.98 25.26 -5.72
C ILE A 538 -17.91 26.43 -5.43
N SER A 539 -17.43 27.43 -4.69
CA SER A 539 -18.15 28.72 -4.52
C SER A 539 -18.49 29.33 -5.89
N ASP A 540 -19.55 30.15 -5.99
CA ASP A 540 -20.08 30.65 -7.27
C ASP A 540 -19.00 30.88 -8.36
N PRO A 541 -18.87 29.95 -9.33
CA PRO A 541 -17.86 30.03 -10.36
C PRO A 541 -18.12 31.18 -11.34
N GLY A 542 -19.34 31.75 -11.31
CA GLY A 542 -19.83 32.81 -12.18
C GLY A 542 -19.85 32.44 -13.67
N GLU A 543 -19.75 31.15 -13.98
CA GLU A 543 -20.17 30.53 -15.24
C GLU A 543 -20.83 29.18 -14.98
N LYS A 544 -21.42 28.57 -16.00
CA LYS A 544 -22.05 27.25 -15.88
C LYS A 544 -21.01 26.17 -16.10
N LEU A 545 -20.77 25.35 -15.09
CA LEU A 545 -19.90 24.17 -15.16
C LEU A 545 -20.71 22.90 -15.45
N THR A 546 -20.12 21.97 -16.19
CA THR A 546 -20.63 20.62 -16.45
C THR A 546 -19.74 19.55 -15.83
N THR A 547 -20.15 18.28 -15.90
CA THR A 547 -19.33 17.14 -15.44
C THR A 547 -18.02 17.01 -16.22
N ASP A 548 -17.93 17.55 -17.43
CA ASP A 548 -16.73 17.50 -18.27
C ASP A 548 -15.72 18.60 -17.88
N ASP A 549 -16.18 19.66 -17.21
CA ASP A 549 -15.36 20.77 -16.74
C ASP A 549 -14.74 20.50 -15.36
N ILE A 550 -15.30 19.57 -14.60
CA ILE A 550 -14.90 19.24 -13.22
C ILE A 550 -14.35 17.83 -13.19
N THR A 551 -13.13 17.67 -12.66
CA THR A 551 -12.46 16.38 -12.56
C THR A 551 -11.70 16.24 -11.24
N ALA A 552 -11.42 14.99 -10.88
CA ALA A 552 -10.46 14.61 -9.86
C ALA A 552 -9.30 13.91 -10.57
N VAL A 553 -8.09 14.43 -10.43
CA VAL A 553 -6.87 13.76 -10.88
C VAL A 553 -6.41 12.84 -9.76
N VAL A 554 -6.87 11.60 -9.81
CA VAL A 554 -6.55 10.54 -8.86
C VAL A 554 -5.10 10.11 -9.06
N GLN A 555 -4.37 9.89 -7.97
CA GLN A 555 -3.01 9.37 -8.03
C GLN A 555 -2.75 8.28 -6.97
N HIS A 556 -1.94 7.30 -7.35
CA HIS A 556 -1.47 6.19 -6.51
C HIS A 556 -0.30 5.48 -7.21
N THR A 557 0.38 4.57 -6.51
CA THR A 557 1.40 3.69 -7.10
C THR A 557 0.82 2.85 -8.25
N ASP A 558 1.65 2.47 -9.21
CA ASP A 558 1.23 1.61 -10.31
C ASP A 558 0.72 0.24 -9.83
N ALA A 559 -0.37 -0.23 -10.44
CA ALA A 559 -1.14 -1.40 -10.05
C ALA A 559 -1.54 -2.21 -11.29
N ALA A 560 -0.53 -2.74 -11.99
CA ALA A 560 -0.69 -3.33 -13.31
C ALA A 560 -1.45 -4.68 -13.33
N HIS A 561 -1.60 -5.36 -12.18
CA HIS A 561 -2.13 -6.71 -12.10
C HIS A 561 -3.24 -6.87 -11.04
N PRO A 562 -4.41 -6.22 -11.22
CA PRO A 562 -5.51 -6.33 -10.27
C PRO A 562 -5.98 -7.77 -10.11
N ALA A 563 -6.13 -8.22 -8.87
CA ALA A 563 -6.79 -9.46 -8.52
C ALA A 563 -8.30 -9.34 -8.77
N THR A 564 -8.93 -10.47 -9.08
CA THR A 564 -10.38 -10.57 -9.26
C THR A 564 -10.97 -11.50 -8.22
N PHE A 565 -12.20 -11.21 -7.83
CA PHE A 565 -13.00 -12.04 -6.93
C PHE A 565 -14.48 -11.83 -7.27
N ALA A 566 -15.24 -12.91 -7.30
CA ALA A 566 -16.69 -12.91 -7.40
C ALA A 566 -17.24 -14.16 -6.70
N SER A 567 -18.38 -14.04 -6.03
CA SER A 567 -18.93 -15.12 -5.20
C SER A 567 -20.46 -15.20 -5.22
N SER A 568 -21.02 -16.13 -4.44
CA SER A 568 -22.46 -16.20 -4.22
C SER A 568 -22.99 -15.18 -3.21
N ASP A 569 -22.14 -14.35 -2.61
CA ASP A 569 -22.52 -13.27 -1.69
C ASP A 569 -22.02 -11.92 -2.23
N ASP A 570 -22.93 -11.12 -2.77
CA ASP A 570 -22.62 -9.81 -3.37
C ASP A 570 -21.96 -8.85 -2.35
N THR A 571 -22.24 -8.99 -1.05
CA THR A 571 -21.62 -8.15 -0.01
C THR A 571 -20.14 -8.48 0.12
N LEU A 572 -19.77 -9.76 0.03
CA LEU A 572 -18.36 -10.15 0.09
C LEU A 572 -17.58 -9.60 -1.12
N ASP A 573 -18.21 -9.59 -2.29
CA ASP A 573 -17.63 -9.02 -3.51
C ASP A 573 -17.39 -7.50 -3.36
N ASP A 574 -18.37 -6.78 -2.80
CA ASP A 574 -18.24 -5.36 -2.48
C ASP A 574 -17.18 -5.09 -1.40
N VAL A 575 -17.08 -5.95 -0.38
CA VAL A 575 -16.04 -5.87 0.66
C VAL A 575 -14.65 -6.08 0.08
N PHE A 576 -14.49 -7.06 -0.83
CA PHE A 576 -13.23 -7.27 -1.54
C PHE A 576 -12.84 -6.02 -2.33
N ALA A 577 -13.79 -5.41 -3.05
CA ALA A 577 -13.56 -4.18 -3.80
C ALA A 577 -13.21 -2.98 -2.88
N LEU A 578 -13.86 -2.88 -1.71
CA LEU A 578 -13.57 -1.85 -0.69
C LEU A 578 -12.14 -1.98 -0.16
N MET A 579 -11.72 -3.20 0.20
CA MET A 579 -10.35 -3.48 0.69
C MET A 579 -9.30 -3.15 -0.39
N GLN A 580 -9.53 -3.60 -1.63
CA GLN A 580 -8.63 -3.34 -2.75
C GLN A 580 -8.50 -1.85 -3.06
N HIS A 581 -9.63 -1.11 -3.09
CA HIS A 581 -9.63 0.33 -3.34
C HIS A 581 -8.92 1.08 -2.21
N SER A 582 -9.18 0.73 -0.95
CA SER A 582 -8.59 1.41 0.22
C SER A 582 -7.07 1.29 0.24
N ALA A 583 -6.54 0.06 0.10
CA ALA A 583 -5.10 -0.18 0.07
C ALA A 583 -4.41 0.57 -1.09
N LEU A 584 -5.03 0.57 -2.29
CA LEU A 584 -4.45 1.24 -3.45
C LEU A 584 -4.42 2.76 -3.30
N GLN A 585 -5.47 3.37 -2.75
CA GLN A 585 -5.53 4.83 -2.59
C GLN A 585 -4.57 5.34 -1.49
N SER A 586 -4.23 4.51 -0.50
CA SER A 586 -3.19 4.78 0.50
C SER A 586 -1.76 4.58 -0.03
N ALA A 587 -1.58 3.77 -1.07
CA ALA A 587 -0.27 3.53 -1.68
C ALA A 587 0.14 4.65 -2.66
N GLN A 588 1.08 5.50 -2.26
CA GLN A 588 1.65 6.59 -3.06
C GLN A 588 3.12 6.27 -3.41
N ASN A 589 4.05 7.20 -3.23
CA ASN A 589 5.50 6.92 -3.33
C ASN A 589 6.03 6.23 -2.05
N VAL A 590 5.19 6.22 -1.02
CA VAL A 590 5.30 5.58 0.29
C VAL A 590 3.91 5.01 0.60
N PHE A 591 3.80 4.02 1.48
CA PHE A 591 2.49 3.64 2.02
C PHE A 591 2.05 4.69 3.04
N LEU A 592 0.85 5.24 2.92
CA LEU A 592 0.35 6.28 3.82
C LEU A 592 -0.78 5.71 4.66
N ASP A 593 -0.67 5.85 5.98
CA ASP A 593 -1.74 5.55 6.92
C ASP A 593 -3.09 6.11 6.44
N THR A 594 -3.12 7.40 6.09
CA THR A 594 -4.22 8.09 5.43
C THR A 594 -3.71 9.09 4.39
N PRO A 595 -4.37 9.23 3.22
CA PRO A 595 -4.02 10.24 2.22
C PRO A 595 -4.42 11.68 2.61
N THR A 596 -4.81 11.89 3.87
CA THR A 596 -5.35 13.14 4.41
C THR A 596 -4.53 13.68 5.58
N ARG A 597 -4.85 13.32 6.83
CA ARG A 597 -4.41 14.14 7.97
C ARG A 597 -2.92 14.00 8.30
N GLU A 598 -2.44 12.77 8.42
CA GLU A 598 -1.10 12.42 8.93
C GLU A 598 -0.13 12.20 7.78
N LYS A 599 -0.57 11.45 6.77
CA LYS A 599 0.23 11.11 5.57
C LYS A 599 1.60 10.56 5.99
N GLY A 600 1.61 9.75 7.04
CA GLY A 600 2.76 9.09 7.59
C GLY A 600 2.89 7.68 7.03
N GLN A 601 4.09 7.29 6.65
CA GLN A 601 4.41 5.89 6.42
C GLN A 601 4.64 5.22 7.76
N PHE A 602 3.56 4.78 8.38
CA PHE A 602 3.60 3.99 9.60
C PHE A 602 4.00 2.55 9.30
N LEU A 603 4.82 1.95 10.15
CA LEU A 603 5.40 0.62 9.91
C LEU A 603 4.32 -0.48 9.86
N GLY A 604 3.39 -0.50 10.83
CA GLY A 604 2.28 -1.45 10.82
C GLY A 604 1.39 -1.30 9.59
N ASP A 605 0.98 -0.08 9.29
CA ASP A 605 0.19 0.29 8.11
C ASP A 605 0.87 -0.14 6.80
N ALA A 606 2.16 0.17 6.65
CA ALA A 606 2.94 -0.18 5.47
C ALA A 606 3.05 -1.69 5.28
N ILE A 607 3.12 -2.47 6.36
CA ILE A 607 3.13 -3.94 6.29
C ILE A 607 1.78 -4.47 5.79
N ASP A 608 0.67 -3.99 6.37
CA ASP A 608 -0.66 -4.43 6.00
C ASP A 608 -1.07 -3.98 4.59
N GLU A 609 -0.79 -2.73 4.23
CA GLU A 609 -0.98 -2.23 2.86
C GLU A 609 -0.09 -2.97 1.86
N SER A 610 1.16 -3.30 2.23
CA SER A 610 2.03 -4.11 1.39
C SER A 610 1.45 -5.51 1.15
N TYR A 611 0.94 -6.18 2.18
CA TYR A 611 0.27 -7.46 2.01
C TYR A 611 -0.96 -7.36 1.12
N ALA A 612 -1.78 -6.32 1.31
CA ALA A 612 -2.95 -6.06 0.51
C ALA A 612 -2.59 -5.82 -0.96
N THR A 613 -1.71 -4.87 -1.25
CA THR A 613 -1.31 -4.48 -2.62
C THR A 613 -0.51 -5.56 -3.33
N MET A 614 0.37 -6.30 -2.63
CA MET A 614 1.05 -7.44 -3.22
C MET A 614 0.07 -8.50 -3.72
N ALA A 615 -0.99 -8.77 -2.94
CA ALA A 615 -2.01 -9.76 -3.28
C ALA A 615 -3.04 -9.22 -4.28
N ALA A 616 -3.45 -7.96 -4.14
CA ALA A 616 -4.59 -7.37 -4.83
C ALA A 616 -4.22 -6.68 -6.14
N SER A 617 -2.96 -6.29 -6.36
CA SER A 617 -2.54 -5.56 -7.56
C SER A 617 -1.20 -5.99 -8.16
N GLY A 618 -0.52 -6.96 -7.53
CA GLY A 618 0.80 -7.40 -7.97
C GLY A 618 1.91 -6.37 -7.72
N GLU A 619 1.68 -5.40 -6.83
CA GLU A 619 2.65 -4.37 -6.41
C GLU A 619 3.90 -5.04 -5.81
N ARG A 620 5.12 -4.59 -6.16
CA ARG A 620 6.40 -5.06 -5.58
C ARG A 620 7.39 -3.94 -5.29
N SER A 621 7.35 -2.90 -6.12
CA SER A 621 8.35 -1.83 -6.15
C SER A 621 8.26 -0.94 -4.91
N LEU A 622 7.05 -0.56 -4.51
CA LEU A 622 6.79 0.23 -3.32
C LEU A 622 7.06 -0.58 -2.05
N THR A 623 6.65 -1.86 -2.00
CA THR A 623 7.00 -2.75 -0.88
C THR A 623 8.51 -2.86 -0.70
N ARG A 624 9.26 -3.11 -1.78
CA ARG A 624 10.72 -3.16 -1.70
C ARG A 624 11.32 -1.85 -1.19
N GLN A 625 10.82 -0.73 -1.69
CA GLN A 625 11.28 0.61 -1.29
C GLN A 625 10.98 0.89 0.18
N ALA A 626 9.77 0.57 0.65
CA ALA A 626 9.35 0.76 2.03
C ALA A 626 10.17 -0.09 3.01
N ILE A 627 10.46 -1.36 2.67
CA ILE A 627 11.37 -2.21 3.46
C ILE A 627 12.74 -1.53 3.61
N VAL A 628 13.31 -0.99 2.53
CA VAL A 628 14.58 -0.26 2.57
C VAL A 628 14.50 1.00 3.43
N SER A 629 13.46 1.82 3.28
CA SER A 629 13.25 3.01 4.11
C SER A 629 13.23 2.64 5.60
N PHE A 630 12.52 1.58 5.99
CA PHE A 630 12.49 1.16 7.39
C PHE A 630 13.81 0.55 7.89
N MET A 631 14.56 -0.19 7.06
CA MET A 631 15.92 -0.61 7.41
C MET A 631 16.81 0.60 7.75
N ASN A 632 16.71 1.66 6.96
CA ASN A 632 17.45 2.90 7.23
C ASN A 632 16.99 3.56 8.53
N SER A 633 15.71 3.48 8.87
CA SER A 633 15.19 3.99 10.14
C SER A 633 15.88 3.35 11.36
N GLN A 634 16.11 2.03 11.33
CA GLN A 634 16.84 1.32 12.39
C GLN A 634 18.28 1.81 12.44
N ALA A 635 18.97 1.85 11.30
CA ALA A 635 20.35 2.31 11.20
C ALA A 635 20.52 3.75 11.73
N ARG A 636 19.53 4.61 11.48
CA ARG A 636 19.51 6.02 11.89
C ARG A 636 19.25 6.23 13.38
N TYR A 637 18.29 5.51 13.96
CA TYR A 637 17.78 5.83 15.31
C TYR A 637 17.97 4.75 16.38
N TRP A 638 18.20 3.49 16.00
CA TRP A 638 17.98 2.34 16.88
C TRP A 638 19.13 1.34 16.89
N LYS A 639 20.10 1.61 17.77
CA LYS A 639 21.22 0.67 18.03
C LYS A 639 20.82 -0.58 18.80
N ASN A 640 19.66 -0.58 19.45
CA ASN A 640 19.14 -1.69 20.24
C ASN A 640 18.27 -2.67 19.44
N GLY A 641 18.08 -2.44 18.12
CA GLY A 641 17.32 -3.33 17.24
C GLY A 641 15.85 -2.96 17.01
N ALA A 642 15.31 -1.93 17.68
CA ALA A 642 13.99 -1.40 17.38
C ALA A 642 13.95 -0.63 16.04
N MET A 643 12.77 -0.19 15.61
CA MET A 643 12.56 0.57 14.37
C MET A 643 11.73 1.82 14.63
N ASN A 644 11.78 2.81 13.73
CA ASN A 644 10.81 3.90 13.85
C ASN A 644 9.42 3.41 13.42
N ALA A 645 8.40 3.76 14.20
CA ALA A 645 7.00 3.50 13.91
C ALA A 645 6.49 4.31 12.71
N VAL A 646 7.11 5.45 12.39
CA VAL A 646 6.88 6.21 11.15
C VAL A 646 8.21 6.59 10.55
N TYR A 647 8.38 6.33 9.26
CA TYR A 647 9.61 6.69 8.59
C TYR A 647 9.40 7.00 7.11
N PRO A 648 9.95 8.12 6.60
CA PRO A 648 10.67 9.18 7.33
C PRO A 648 9.76 10.04 8.23
N ASN A 649 10.30 10.75 9.22
CA ASN A 649 9.50 11.55 10.15
C ASN A 649 10.18 12.80 10.76
N GLY A 650 9.44 13.90 10.85
CA GLY A 650 9.97 15.18 11.32
C GLY A 650 10.00 15.32 12.85
N ASP A 651 9.39 14.37 13.57
CA ASP A 651 9.23 14.35 15.03
C ASP A 651 10.27 13.47 15.75
N GLY A 652 11.19 12.83 15.02
CA GLY A 652 12.39 12.18 15.57
C GLY A 652 12.22 10.69 15.87
N LYS A 653 12.71 10.23 17.03
CA LYS A 653 12.75 8.81 17.37
C LYS A 653 11.43 8.38 18.02
N ARG A 654 10.67 7.48 17.39
CA ARG A 654 9.38 6.97 17.89
C ARG A 654 9.21 5.51 17.48
N ASP A 655 8.93 4.60 18.41
CA ASP A 655 8.74 3.17 18.16
C ASP A 655 7.42 2.67 18.77
N ILE A 656 6.86 1.65 18.12
CA ILE A 656 5.73 0.85 18.57
C ILE A 656 6.24 -0.61 18.49
N PRO A 657 6.50 -1.27 19.64
CA PRO A 657 7.12 -2.60 19.66
C PRO A 657 6.44 -3.64 18.75
N ASP A 658 5.11 -3.67 18.71
CA ASP A 658 4.35 -4.60 17.86
C ASP A 658 4.78 -4.44 16.38
N TYR A 659 4.96 -3.20 15.91
CA TYR A 659 5.33 -2.92 14.53
C TYR A 659 6.78 -3.35 14.24
N THR A 660 7.69 -3.13 15.19
CA THR A 660 9.06 -3.65 15.10
C THR A 660 9.08 -5.18 14.98
N GLU A 661 8.25 -5.89 15.77
CA GLU A 661 8.17 -7.36 15.73
C GLU A 661 7.57 -7.90 14.43
N MET A 662 6.72 -7.13 13.74
CA MET A 662 6.12 -7.53 12.45
C MET A 662 7.11 -7.49 11.26
N PHE A 663 8.17 -6.69 11.34
CA PHE A 663 9.09 -6.45 10.21
C PHE A 663 9.76 -7.73 9.64
N PRO A 664 10.28 -8.68 10.45
CA PRO A 664 10.89 -9.89 9.90
C PRO A 664 9.94 -10.77 9.07
N GLU A 665 8.66 -10.87 9.46
CA GLU A 665 7.67 -11.62 8.67
C GLU A 665 7.40 -10.91 7.34
N TRP A 666 7.32 -9.58 7.34
CA TRP A 666 7.10 -8.77 6.14
C TRP A 666 8.17 -9.02 5.08
N VAL A 667 9.45 -8.97 5.48
CA VAL A 667 10.59 -9.28 4.59
C VAL A 667 10.51 -10.70 4.04
N LEU A 668 10.23 -11.68 4.91
CA LEU A 668 10.14 -13.07 4.51
C LEU A 668 8.98 -13.33 3.54
N ARG A 669 7.82 -12.72 3.77
CA ARG A 669 6.66 -12.82 2.86
C ARG A 669 6.94 -12.16 1.53
N TYR A 670 7.59 -10.99 1.50
CA TYR A 670 8.06 -10.38 0.26
C TYR A 670 9.01 -11.31 -0.50
N TYR A 671 9.98 -11.95 0.17
CA TYR A 671 10.88 -12.92 -0.45
C TYR A 671 10.14 -14.17 -0.98
N ARG A 672 9.16 -14.71 -0.24
CA ARG A 672 8.35 -15.84 -0.71
C ARG A 672 7.56 -15.47 -1.97
N THR A 673 7.00 -14.26 -2.01
CA THR A 673 6.27 -13.76 -3.18
C THR A 673 7.20 -13.53 -4.37
N THR A 674 8.36 -12.91 -4.17
CA THR A 674 9.22 -12.41 -5.26
C THR A 674 10.36 -13.34 -5.67
N GLY A 675 10.99 -13.97 -4.69
CA GLY A 675 12.31 -14.60 -4.84
C GLY A 675 13.47 -13.59 -4.80
N ASP A 676 13.25 -12.34 -4.37
CA ASP A 676 14.29 -11.31 -4.23
C ASP A 676 15.27 -11.65 -3.10
N ARG A 677 16.24 -12.50 -3.43
CA ARG A 677 17.30 -12.93 -2.51
C ARG A 677 18.25 -11.80 -2.14
N GLU A 678 18.38 -10.77 -2.99
CA GLU A 678 19.26 -9.64 -2.73
C GLU A 678 18.73 -8.81 -1.57
N LEU A 679 17.44 -8.43 -1.60
CA LEU A 679 16.82 -7.73 -0.49
C LEU A 679 16.86 -8.56 0.79
N LEU A 680 16.58 -9.86 0.72
CA LEU A 680 16.67 -10.75 1.89
C LEU A 680 18.09 -10.74 2.49
N THR A 681 19.12 -10.71 1.64
CA THR A 681 20.52 -10.63 2.08
C THR A 681 20.82 -9.32 2.80
N GLN A 682 20.31 -8.20 2.29
CA GLN A 682 20.45 -6.89 2.92
C GLN A 682 19.69 -6.78 4.24
N ALA A 683 18.52 -7.42 4.33
CA ALA A 683 17.64 -7.35 5.49
C ALA A 683 18.04 -8.29 6.63
N LEU A 684 18.71 -9.42 6.36
CA LEU A 684 19.03 -10.40 7.41
C LEU A 684 19.76 -9.80 8.63
N PRO A 685 20.78 -8.93 8.50
CA PRO A 685 21.39 -8.26 9.66
C PRO A 685 20.40 -7.42 10.49
N VAL A 686 19.47 -6.73 9.83
CA VAL A 686 18.42 -5.93 10.50
C VAL A 686 17.45 -6.84 11.25
N MET A 687 17.04 -7.95 10.63
CA MET A 687 16.18 -8.96 11.27
C MET A 687 16.85 -9.58 12.50
N LYS A 688 18.16 -9.84 12.44
CA LYS A 688 18.94 -10.34 13.59
C LYS A 688 18.95 -9.34 14.75
N ASN A 689 19.10 -8.05 14.47
CA ASN A 689 19.04 -7.00 15.50
C ASN A 689 17.67 -6.97 16.19
N ILE A 690 16.58 -7.12 15.42
CA ILE A 690 15.20 -7.20 15.96
C ILE A 690 15.04 -8.47 16.82
N ALA A 691 15.54 -9.61 16.33
CA ALA A 691 15.51 -10.86 17.09
C ALA A 691 16.28 -10.76 18.42
N ASP A 692 17.43 -10.07 18.43
CA ASP A 692 18.20 -9.81 19.64
C ASP A 692 17.54 -8.79 20.57
N TYR A 693 16.90 -7.76 20.02
CA TYR A 693 16.04 -6.81 20.75
C TYR A 693 14.95 -7.53 21.55
N ILE A 694 14.16 -8.39 20.89
CA ILE A 694 13.11 -9.20 21.52
C ILE A 694 13.71 -10.11 22.59
N SER A 695 14.82 -10.79 22.25
CA SER A 695 15.49 -11.72 23.16
C SER A 695 16.02 -11.04 24.42
N SER A 696 16.41 -9.76 24.32
CA SER A 696 16.93 -8.98 25.45
C SER A 696 15.86 -8.62 26.49
N ALA A 697 14.58 -8.65 26.09
CA ALA A 697 13.43 -8.40 26.96
C ALA A 697 12.82 -9.68 27.54
N VAL A 698 13.41 -10.84 27.30
CA VAL A 698 12.96 -12.11 27.91
C VAL A 698 13.38 -12.15 29.38
N ASP A 699 12.41 -12.26 30.28
CA ASP A 699 12.64 -12.26 31.73
C ASP A 699 12.89 -13.67 32.30
N GLY A 700 12.97 -13.77 33.64
CA GLY A 700 13.19 -15.04 34.35
C GLY A 700 12.11 -16.11 34.15
N ARG A 701 10.95 -15.75 33.58
CA ARG A 701 9.87 -16.68 33.21
C ARG A 701 10.04 -17.22 31.79
N GLY A 702 11.01 -16.74 31.03
CA GLY A 702 11.21 -17.12 29.63
C GLY A 702 10.22 -16.46 28.67
N LEU A 703 9.52 -15.42 29.12
CA LEU A 703 8.58 -14.63 28.33
C LEU A 703 9.16 -13.24 28.08
N VAL A 704 8.82 -12.65 26.94
CA VAL A 704 9.07 -11.22 26.67
C VAL A 704 8.26 -10.41 27.67
N ALA A 705 8.94 -9.51 28.40
CA ALA A 705 8.36 -8.67 29.44
C ALA A 705 8.60 -7.19 29.12
N ASP A 706 7.53 -6.38 29.09
CA ASP A 706 7.60 -4.93 28.90
C ASP A 706 8.60 -4.53 27.80
N LEU A 707 8.46 -5.14 26.61
CA LEU A 707 9.35 -4.93 25.47
C LEU A 707 9.44 -3.41 25.18
N PRO A 708 10.58 -2.77 25.46
CA PRO A 708 10.62 -1.32 25.55
C PRO A 708 10.63 -0.70 24.16
N GLY A 709 9.65 0.15 23.88
CA GLY A 709 9.54 0.90 22.63
C GLY A 709 9.64 2.40 22.82
N GLY A 710 8.69 3.13 22.22
CA GLY A 710 8.57 4.58 22.31
C GLY A 710 8.17 5.08 23.71
N SER A 711 7.22 6.01 23.78
CA SER A 711 6.77 6.62 25.03
C SER A 711 5.25 6.71 25.11
N GLY A 712 4.73 6.98 26.31
CA GLY A 712 3.29 7.11 26.54
C GLY A 712 2.54 5.83 26.19
N ALA A 713 1.45 5.95 25.43
CA ALA A 713 0.60 4.82 25.04
C ALA A 713 1.31 3.76 24.18
N TYR A 714 2.49 4.08 23.60
CA TYR A 714 3.24 3.21 22.70
C TYR A 714 4.36 2.42 23.42
N GLN A 715 4.66 2.75 24.68
CA GLN A 715 5.90 2.32 25.34
C GLN A 715 6.11 0.80 25.38
N TYR A 716 5.05 0.01 25.50
CA TYR A 716 5.12 -1.46 25.60
C TYR A 716 4.25 -2.17 24.55
N GLY A 717 3.95 -1.45 23.47
CA GLY A 717 3.06 -1.91 22.42
C GLY A 717 1.59 -1.55 22.64
N ILE A 718 0.84 -1.63 21.55
CA ILE A 718 -0.54 -1.14 21.45
C ILE A 718 -1.59 -2.25 21.35
N ILE A 719 -1.21 -3.48 20.98
CA ILE A 719 -2.10 -4.63 20.78
C ILE A 719 -3.08 -4.45 19.61
N ASP A 720 -3.93 -3.44 19.71
CA ASP A 720 -4.83 -2.95 18.68
C ASP A 720 -5.02 -1.44 18.81
N TRP A 721 -5.28 -0.78 17.69
CA TRP A 721 -5.47 0.66 17.61
C TRP A 721 -6.79 1.02 16.93
N PRO A 722 -7.48 2.06 17.42
CA PRO A 722 -7.28 2.76 18.71
C PRO A 722 -7.78 1.90 19.90
N ALA A 723 -7.75 2.46 21.12
CA ALA A 723 -8.13 1.74 22.35
C ALA A 723 -9.51 1.03 22.29
N PRO A 724 -10.57 1.57 21.67
CA PRO A 724 -11.84 0.86 21.47
C PRO A 724 -11.67 -0.50 20.77
N MET A 725 -10.75 -0.61 19.81
CA MET A 725 -10.50 -1.81 19.02
C MET A 725 -9.79 -2.94 19.80
N ARG A 726 -9.49 -2.72 21.08
CA ARG A 726 -8.93 -3.75 21.98
C ARG A 726 -10.00 -4.62 22.61
N TYR A 727 -11.27 -4.24 22.56
CA TYR A 727 -12.40 -4.99 23.11
C TYR A 727 -12.16 -5.48 24.55
N GLY A 728 -11.59 -4.61 25.39
CA GLY A 728 -11.30 -4.92 26.79
C GLY A 728 -9.99 -5.66 27.05
N TYR A 729 -9.13 -5.89 26.04
CA TYR A 729 -7.80 -6.47 26.26
C TYR A 729 -7.03 -5.70 27.34
N VAL A 730 -6.55 -6.41 28.35
CA VAL A 730 -5.93 -5.80 29.53
C VAL A 730 -4.47 -5.44 29.23
N THR A 731 -4.18 -4.16 29.07
CA THR A 731 -2.82 -3.64 28.89
C THR A 731 -2.17 -3.16 30.19
N ASP A 732 -2.98 -2.71 31.14
CA ASP A 732 -2.51 -2.09 32.37
C ASP A 732 -2.09 -3.15 33.39
N GLY A 733 -0.85 -3.04 33.89
CA GLY A 733 -0.25 -4.04 34.78
C GLY A 733 0.05 -5.39 34.11
N ASN A 734 -0.14 -5.50 32.78
CA ASN A 734 0.17 -6.67 31.97
C ASN A 734 1.60 -6.59 31.45
N VAL A 735 2.51 -7.33 32.10
CA VAL A 735 3.95 -7.29 31.80
C VAL A 735 4.35 -8.29 30.70
N ASN A 736 3.73 -9.47 30.63
CA ASN A 736 3.97 -10.44 29.55
C ASN A 736 2.72 -10.59 28.70
N ARG A 737 2.52 -9.63 27.81
CA ARG A 737 1.37 -9.58 26.91
C ARG A 737 1.43 -10.75 25.93
N THR A 738 0.36 -11.52 25.80
CA THR A 738 0.29 -12.69 24.92
C THR A 738 0.54 -12.33 23.46
N VAL A 739 -0.01 -11.21 22.99
CA VAL A 739 0.18 -10.71 21.62
C VAL A 739 1.65 -10.40 21.32
N VAL A 740 2.32 -9.62 22.19
CA VAL A 740 3.76 -9.30 22.06
C VAL A 740 4.60 -10.58 22.06
N ASN A 741 4.31 -11.53 22.95
CA ASN A 741 5.06 -12.79 22.98
C ASN A 741 4.84 -13.63 21.71
N ALA A 742 3.64 -13.66 21.14
CA ALA A 742 3.33 -14.36 19.90
C ALA A 742 4.04 -13.72 18.69
N LEU A 743 4.01 -12.39 18.59
CA LEU A 743 4.76 -11.61 17.61
C LEU A 743 6.26 -11.89 17.72
N GLY A 744 6.81 -11.90 18.93
CA GLY A 744 8.20 -12.28 19.19
C GLY A 744 8.57 -13.67 18.69
N VAL A 745 7.68 -14.67 18.83
CA VAL A 745 7.86 -15.99 18.21
C VAL A 745 7.89 -15.90 16.69
N GLY A 746 6.97 -15.14 16.09
CA GLY A 746 6.91 -14.88 14.65
C GLY A 746 8.19 -14.26 14.09
N ALA A 747 8.70 -13.22 14.75
CA ALA A 747 9.93 -12.54 14.39
C ALA A 747 11.16 -13.45 14.45
N LEU A 748 11.29 -14.24 15.53
CA LEU A 748 12.39 -15.19 15.72
C LEU A 748 12.35 -16.31 14.66
N ARG A 749 11.17 -16.84 14.35
CA ARG A 749 10.99 -17.87 13.29
C ARG A 749 11.29 -17.32 11.91
N SER A 750 10.78 -16.14 11.60
CA SER A 750 11.02 -15.50 10.30
C SER A 750 12.50 -15.21 10.07
N THR A 751 13.21 -14.79 11.11
CA THR A 751 14.67 -14.60 11.08
C THR A 751 15.42 -15.91 10.87
N ALA A 752 15.00 -16.98 11.55
CA ALA A 752 15.60 -18.31 11.38
C ALA A 752 15.39 -18.88 9.97
N GLU A 753 14.22 -18.66 9.37
CA GLU A 753 13.92 -19.10 8.00
C GLU A 753 14.68 -18.27 6.96
N ALA A 754 14.77 -16.94 7.15
CA ALA A 754 15.59 -16.09 6.29
C ALA A 754 17.07 -16.52 6.32
N ALA A 755 17.59 -16.83 7.50
CA ALA A 755 18.94 -17.35 7.67
C ALA A 755 19.14 -18.69 6.93
N GLU A 756 18.20 -19.63 7.05
CA GLU A 756 18.22 -20.90 6.32
C GLU A 756 18.23 -20.68 4.81
N ALA A 757 17.32 -19.82 4.30
CA ALA A 757 17.24 -19.49 2.89
C ALA A 757 18.56 -18.93 2.35
N LEU A 758 19.32 -18.21 3.17
CA LEU A 758 20.61 -17.63 2.82
C LEU A 758 21.82 -18.55 3.11
N GLY A 759 21.61 -19.70 3.77
CA GLY A 759 22.66 -20.65 4.10
C GLY A 759 23.41 -20.35 5.41
N ASP A 760 22.85 -19.52 6.28
CA ASP A 760 23.40 -19.20 7.60
C ASP A 760 22.83 -20.14 8.67
N ALA A 761 23.45 -21.32 8.79
CA ALA A 761 23.01 -22.39 9.68
C ALA A 761 23.08 -22.02 11.18
N ASP A 762 24.04 -21.18 11.56
CA ASP A 762 24.25 -20.75 12.95
C ASP A 762 23.12 -19.83 13.40
N ALA A 763 22.78 -18.83 12.59
CA ALA A 763 21.66 -17.95 12.88
C ALA A 763 20.32 -18.70 12.85
N HIS A 764 20.11 -19.60 11.89
CA HIS A 764 18.93 -20.47 11.85
C HIS A 764 18.75 -21.23 13.17
N THR A 765 19.80 -21.90 13.64
CA THR A 765 19.77 -22.69 14.87
C THR A 765 19.55 -21.81 16.10
N LEU A 766 20.23 -20.66 16.17
CA LEU A 766 20.14 -19.75 17.31
C LEU A 766 18.73 -19.18 17.48
N TYR A 767 18.18 -18.55 16.45
CA TYR A 767 16.89 -17.89 16.53
C TYR A 767 15.73 -18.88 16.53
N GLY A 768 15.84 -19.99 15.80
CA GLY A 768 14.89 -21.10 15.89
C GLY A 768 14.82 -21.69 17.31
N GLY A 769 15.97 -21.91 17.94
CA GLY A 769 16.02 -22.37 19.33
C GLY A 769 15.43 -21.38 20.34
N ARG A 770 15.58 -20.08 20.11
CA ARG A 770 14.94 -19.03 20.95
C ARG A 770 13.42 -19.03 20.75
N ALA A 771 12.93 -19.13 19.52
CA ALA A 771 11.50 -19.22 19.22
C ALA A 771 10.83 -20.40 19.93
N GLU A 772 11.47 -21.57 19.92
CA GLU A 772 10.94 -22.77 20.58
C GLU A 772 10.90 -22.65 22.10
N ARG A 773 11.88 -21.98 22.72
CA ARG A 773 11.86 -21.70 24.17
C ARG A 773 10.75 -20.72 24.55
N LEU A 774 10.59 -19.65 23.78
CA LEU A 774 9.52 -18.67 24.00
C LEU A 774 8.13 -19.33 23.83
N THR A 775 7.96 -20.12 22.76
CA THR A 775 6.74 -20.92 22.53
C THR A 775 6.43 -21.82 23.73
N ALA A 776 7.42 -22.54 24.25
CA ALA A 776 7.23 -23.41 25.41
C ALA A 776 6.81 -22.62 26.67
N ALA A 777 7.43 -21.45 26.91
CA ALA A 777 7.09 -20.59 28.05
C ALA A 777 5.66 -20.04 27.94
N MET A 778 5.24 -19.59 26.75
CA MET A 778 3.88 -19.14 26.48
C MET A 778 2.86 -20.24 26.77
N ARG A 779 3.08 -21.43 26.20
CA ARG A 779 2.16 -22.58 26.41
C ARG A 779 2.05 -22.96 27.88
N ALA A 780 3.14 -22.89 28.64
CA ALA A 780 3.15 -23.26 30.05
C ALA A 780 2.43 -22.23 30.94
N GLN A 781 2.49 -20.94 30.62
CA GLN A 781 2.13 -19.87 31.54
C GLN A 781 0.96 -19.00 31.09
N LEU A 782 0.76 -18.83 29.78
CA LEU A 782 -0.28 -17.96 29.23
C LEU A 782 -1.55 -18.72 28.83
N ARG A 783 -1.45 -20.03 28.64
CA ARG A 783 -2.61 -20.88 28.36
C ARG A 783 -3.20 -21.44 29.64
N ASP A 784 -4.51 -21.31 29.80
CA ASP A 784 -5.22 -21.95 30.90
C ASP A 784 -5.42 -23.45 30.62
N PRO A 785 -4.93 -24.37 31.49
CA PRO A 785 -5.03 -25.80 31.24
C PRO A 785 -6.45 -26.35 31.39
N GLY A 786 -7.35 -25.66 32.10
CA GLY A 786 -8.72 -26.12 32.31
C GLY A 786 -9.63 -25.79 31.13
N SER A 787 -9.67 -24.52 30.74
CA SER A 787 -10.49 -23.99 29.65
C SER A 787 -9.84 -24.11 28.27
N GLY A 788 -8.52 -24.23 28.22
CA GLY A 788 -7.74 -24.20 26.99
C GLY A 788 -7.59 -22.82 26.35
N ALA A 789 -8.17 -21.77 26.97
CA ALA A 789 -8.08 -20.39 26.49
C ALA A 789 -6.71 -19.78 26.78
N TRP A 790 -6.34 -18.80 25.98
CA TRP A 790 -5.16 -17.97 26.20
C TRP A 790 -5.54 -16.72 26.99
N SER A 791 -4.84 -16.48 28.09
CA SER A 791 -4.96 -15.23 28.86
C SER A 791 -4.36 -14.07 28.07
N ASP A 792 -4.81 -12.84 28.32
CA ASP A 792 -4.18 -11.63 27.77
C ASP A 792 -2.71 -11.46 28.20
N GLY A 793 -2.30 -12.08 29.30
CA GLY A 793 -0.93 -12.03 29.76
C GLY A 793 -0.73 -12.36 31.23
N LEU A 794 0.41 -11.93 31.77
CA LEU A 794 0.73 -12.06 33.18
C LEU A 794 0.86 -10.69 33.84
N THR A 795 0.48 -10.62 35.12
CA THR A 795 0.82 -9.51 35.99
C THR A 795 2.30 -9.54 36.37
N ALA A 796 2.78 -8.45 36.99
CA ALA A 796 4.14 -8.38 37.54
C ALA A 796 4.46 -9.48 38.57
N THR A 797 3.45 -10.04 39.26
CA THR A 797 3.64 -11.15 40.21
C THR A 797 3.64 -12.53 39.54
N GLY A 798 3.42 -12.60 38.22
CA GLY A 798 3.31 -13.84 37.46
C GLY A 798 1.92 -14.48 37.49
N ALA A 799 0.91 -13.80 38.03
CA ALA A 799 -0.47 -14.28 37.95
C ALA A 799 -1.03 -14.07 36.54
N ARG A 800 -1.76 -15.06 36.00
CA ARG A 800 -2.51 -14.89 34.75
C ARG A 800 -3.58 -13.83 34.93
N ILE A 801 -3.75 -13.00 33.92
CA ILE A 801 -4.85 -12.04 33.84
C ILE A 801 -6.15 -12.82 33.59
N ASP A 802 -7.18 -12.53 34.38
CA ASP A 802 -8.51 -13.14 34.27
C ASP A 802 -9.34 -12.48 33.16
N HIS A 803 -8.77 -12.50 31.96
CA HIS A 803 -9.40 -12.08 30.71
C HIS A 803 -8.73 -12.85 29.56
N ALA A 804 -9.54 -13.23 28.57
CA ALA A 804 -9.13 -14.01 27.40
C ALA A 804 -9.73 -13.38 26.15
N GLY A 805 -9.19 -12.23 25.74
CA GLY A 805 -9.65 -11.48 24.58
C GLY A 805 -9.41 -12.24 23.26
N GLN A 806 -10.10 -11.82 22.20
CA GLN A 806 -9.96 -12.45 20.88
C GLN A 806 -8.51 -12.37 20.36
N HIS A 807 -7.81 -11.25 20.55
CA HIS A 807 -6.38 -11.10 20.21
C HIS A 807 -5.51 -12.16 20.88
N ALA A 808 -5.77 -12.48 22.15
CA ALA A 808 -5.03 -13.51 22.88
C ALA A 808 -5.28 -14.91 22.30
N GLN A 809 -6.38 -15.15 21.58
CA GLN A 809 -6.65 -16.43 20.93
C GLN A 809 -6.04 -16.48 19.51
N THR A 810 -6.17 -15.41 18.73
CA THR A 810 -5.80 -15.39 17.30
C THR A 810 -4.29 -15.36 17.08
N PHE A 811 -3.55 -14.61 17.90
CA PHE A 811 -2.10 -14.47 17.74
C PHE A 811 -1.33 -15.78 18.00
N PRO A 812 -1.59 -16.55 19.08
CA PRO A 812 -0.96 -17.86 19.27
C PRO A 812 -1.24 -18.85 18.13
N VAL A 813 -2.42 -18.79 17.49
CA VAL A 813 -2.73 -19.60 16.31
C VAL A 813 -1.89 -19.14 15.11
N SER A 814 -1.95 -17.85 14.79
CA SER A 814 -1.32 -17.27 13.60
C SER A 814 0.21 -17.41 13.58
N TYR A 815 0.85 -17.33 14.74
CA TYR A 815 2.31 -17.45 14.86
C TYR A 815 2.78 -18.86 15.23
N GLY A 816 1.89 -19.86 15.22
CA GLY A 816 2.23 -21.27 15.43
C GLY A 816 2.65 -21.62 16.87
N VAL A 817 2.13 -20.91 17.87
CA VAL A 817 2.30 -21.21 19.31
C VAL A 817 1.24 -22.24 19.75
N ALA A 818 0.02 -22.12 19.21
CA ALA A 818 -1.01 -23.15 19.30
C ALA A 818 -0.71 -24.30 18.33
N THR A 819 -1.14 -25.49 18.70
CA THR A 819 -0.89 -26.76 18.00
C THR A 819 -2.13 -27.21 17.24
N ALA A 820 -1.93 -28.04 16.20
CA ALA A 820 -3.02 -28.54 15.36
C ALA A 820 -4.16 -29.24 16.14
N SER A 821 -3.83 -29.92 17.24
CA SER A 821 -4.84 -30.56 18.10
C SER A 821 -5.75 -29.57 18.82
N GLU A 822 -5.35 -28.30 18.93
CA GLU A 822 -6.12 -27.23 19.60
C GLU A 822 -6.99 -26.44 18.61
N TYR A 823 -6.73 -26.56 17.31
CA TYR A 823 -7.38 -25.73 16.28
C TYR A 823 -8.90 -25.87 16.22
N PRO A 824 -9.52 -27.06 16.35
CA PRO A 824 -10.98 -27.16 16.33
C PRO A 824 -11.64 -26.33 17.46
N ALA A 825 -11.16 -26.49 18.70
CA ALA A 825 -11.71 -25.79 19.86
C ALA A 825 -11.40 -24.27 19.84
N LEU A 826 -10.21 -23.89 19.37
CA LEU A 826 -9.86 -22.48 19.20
C LEU A 826 -10.67 -21.83 18.07
N GLY A 827 -10.88 -22.53 16.95
CA GLY A 827 -11.70 -22.05 15.84
C GLY A 827 -13.16 -21.83 16.25
N GLU A 828 -13.74 -22.76 17.04
CA GLU A 828 -15.07 -22.59 17.65
C GLU A 828 -15.12 -21.36 18.56
N ARG A 829 -14.19 -21.26 19.51
CA ARG A 829 -14.11 -20.11 20.42
C ARG A 829 -13.96 -18.78 19.69
N ILE A 830 -13.08 -18.69 18.69
CA ILE A 830 -12.85 -17.47 17.91
C ILE A 830 -14.12 -17.10 17.15
N SER A 831 -14.83 -18.09 16.61
CA SER A 831 -16.08 -17.84 15.87
C SER A 831 -17.22 -17.36 16.78
N GLU A 832 -17.34 -17.91 17.99
CA GLU A 832 -18.36 -17.49 18.97
C GLU A 832 -18.17 -16.04 19.45
N LEU A 833 -16.93 -15.52 19.41
CA LEU A 833 -16.64 -14.14 19.83
C LEU A 833 -17.15 -13.09 18.82
N GLY A 834 -17.41 -13.46 17.56
CA GLY A 834 -17.76 -12.50 16.50
C GLY A 834 -16.56 -11.61 16.11
N MET A 835 -16.82 -10.39 15.62
CA MET A 835 -15.74 -9.41 15.36
C MET A 835 -15.38 -8.69 16.66
N GLN A 836 -14.21 -8.99 17.21
CA GLN A 836 -13.61 -8.29 18.35
C GLN A 836 -12.13 -7.98 18.09
N GLN A 837 -11.82 -7.61 16.84
CA GLN A 837 -10.51 -7.14 16.39
C GLN A 837 -10.71 -5.93 15.47
N GLY A 838 -9.90 -4.90 15.64
CA GLY A 838 -9.92 -3.70 14.81
C GLY A 838 -9.39 -3.93 13.40
N PRO A 839 -9.51 -2.92 12.52
CA PRO A 839 -9.01 -3.04 11.16
C PRO A 839 -7.49 -3.30 11.09
N MET A 840 -6.70 -2.83 12.07
CA MET A 840 -5.26 -3.09 12.18
C MET A 840 -4.94 -4.58 12.40
N THR A 841 -5.78 -5.32 13.13
CA THR A 841 -5.53 -6.75 13.43
C THR A 841 -6.42 -7.71 12.65
N LEU A 842 -7.29 -7.20 11.77
CA LEU A 842 -8.22 -7.98 10.94
C LEU A 842 -7.52 -9.13 10.22
N ARG A 843 -6.36 -8.89 9.59
CA ARG A 843 -5.60 -9.94 8.89
C ARG A 843 -5.28 -11.12 9.81
N THR A 844 -4.87 -10.84 11.04
CA THR A 844 -4.50 -11.87 12.03
C THR A 844 -5.73 -12.67 12.47
N LEU A 845 -6.90 -12.04 12.59
CA LEU A 845 -8.17 -12.75 12.83
C LEU A 845 -8.46 -13.73 11.70
N LEU A 846 -8.43 -13.25 10.46
CA LEU A 846 -8.76 -14.06 9.28
C LEU A 846 -7.74 -15.18 9.05
N GLU A 847 -6.46 -14.95 9.36
CA GLU A 847 -5.40 -15.98 9.31
C GLU A 847 -5.63 -17.06 10.36
N ALA A 848 -6.00 -16.70 11.60
CA ALA A 848 -6.34 -17.68 12.62
C ALA A 848 -7.55 -18.53 12.23
N LEU A 849 -8.58 -17.92 11.63
CA LEU A 849 -9.75 -18.64 11.09
C LEU A 849 -9.38 -19.55 9.91
N ARG A 850 -8.44 -19.12 9.05
CA ARG A 850 -7.91 -19.95 7.97
C ARG A 850 -7.19 -21.18 8.51
N ILE A 851 -6.28 -20.99 9.47
CA ILE A 851 -5.49 -22.08 10.10
C ILE A 851 -6.41 -23.06 10.83
N THR A 852 -7.53 -22.58 11.38
CA THR A 852 -8.53 -23.40 12.09
C THR A 852 -9.66 -23.92 11.20
N ASP A 853 -9.56 -23.76 9.86
CA ASP A 853 -10.52 -24.25 8.85
C ASP A 853 -11.96 -23.74 9.06
N ARG A 854 -12.10 -22.42 9.25
CA ARG A 854 -13.37 -21.68 9.45
C ARG A 854 -13.69 -20.66 8.35
N PRO A 855 -13.74 -21.06 7.05
CA PRO A 855 -14.07 -20.15 5.96
C PRO A 855 -15.51 -19.59 6.03
N ASP A 856 -16.45 -20.33 6.65
CA ASP A 856 -17.79 -19.86 6.96
C ASP A 856 -17.78 -18.64 7.89
N THR A 857 -17.05 -18.74 9.00
CA THR A 857 -16.89 -17.60 9.92
C THR A 857 -16.19 -16.41 9.23
N VAL A 858 -15.21 -16.65 8.35
CA VAL A 858 -14.58 -15.56 7.57
C VAL A 858 -15.61 -14.81 6.73
N VAL A 859 -16.51 -15.52 6.06
CA VAL A 859 -17.59 -14.90 5.27
C VAL A 859 -18.53 -14.13 6.19
N ASP A 860 -19.04 -14.76 7.25
CA ASP A 860 -19.99 -14.14 8.20
C ASP A 860 -19.44 -12.84 8.81
N LEU A 861 -18.17 -12.84 9.24
CA LEU A 861 -17.53 -11.67 9.84
C LEU A 861 -17.31 -10.52 8.85
N LEU A 862 -17.17 -10.84 7.57
CA LEU A 862 -16.94 -9.84 6.54
C LEU A 862 -18.25 -9.32 5.95
N THR A 863 -19.35 -10.08 6.01
CA THR A 863 -20.61 -9.74 5.33
C THR A 863 -21.75 -9.31 6.26
N ASP A 864 -21.69 -9.53 7.57
CA ASP A 864 -22.75 -9.09 8.49
C ASP A 864 -22.64 -7.59 8.82
N PRO A 865 -23.58 -6.74 8.36
CA PRO A 865 -23.51 -5.30 8.58
C PRO A 865 -23.90 -4.87 10.00
N ARG A 866 -24.33 -5.80 10.87
CA ARG A 866 -24.78 -5.51 12.24
C ARG A 866 -23.66 -5.55 13.27
N HIS A 867 -22.49 -6.04 12.88
CA HIS A 867 -21.30 -6.11 13.71
C HIS A 867 -20.22 -5.21 13.13
N ASP A 868 -19.27 -4.82 13.98
CA ASP A 868 -18.05 -4.18 13.55
C ASP A 868 -17.43 -4.94 12.37
N GLY A 869 -17.10 -4.23 11.28
CA GLY A 869 -16.47 -4.85 10.13
C GLY A 869 -16.68 -4.12 8.80
N PRO A 870 -16.11 -4.64 7.71
CA PRO A 870 -16.19 -4.00 6.39
C PRO A 870 -17.61 -3.88 5.83
N ALA A 871 -18.49 -4.88 6.07
CA ALA A 871 -19.89 -4.79 5.65
C ALA A 871 -20.66 -3.68 6.39
N GLN A 872 -20.34 -3.42 7.66
CA GLN A 872 -20.88 -2.26 8.36
C GLN A 872 -20.44 -0.96 7.67
N VAL A 873 -19.15 -0.83 7.34
CA VAL A 873 -18.65 0.34 6.59
C VAL A 873 -19.43 0.55 5.28
N LEU A 874 -19.73 -0.52 4.54
CA LEU A 874 -20.54 -0.44 3.30
C LEU A 874 -22.02 -0.11 3.56
N ALA A 875 -22.64 -0.74 4.56
CA ALA A 875 -24.03 -0.49 4.93
C ALA A 875 -24.23 0.94 5.42
N GLU A 876 -23.21 1.46 6.10
CA GLU A 876 -23.00 2.86 6.39
C GLU A 876 -22.33 3.57 5.22
N GLY A 877 -22.65 3.30 3.95
CA GLY A 877 -22.27 4.05 2.74
C GLY A 877 -20.78 4.46 2.54
N GLY A 878 -19.87 3.88 3.31
CA GLY A 878 -18.43 4.09 3.24
C GLY A 878 -17.88 3.57 1.92
N THR A 879 -16.84 4.23 1.43
CA THR A 879 -16.22 3.88 0.14
C THR A 879 -14.70 3.75 0.25
N PHE A 880 -14.24 3.70 1.49
CA PHE A 880 -12.88 3.48 1.95
C PHE A 880 -13.00 2.84 3.33
N LEU A 881 -12.08 1.96 3.69
CA LEU A 881 -11.95 1.49 5.07
C LEU A 881 -11.55 2.65 5.99
N TRP A 882 -11.94 2.51 7.24
CA TRP A 882 -11.74 3.53 8.26
C TRP A 882 -10.67 3.08 9.26
N GLU A 883 -10.11 4.03 10.01
CA GLU A 883 -9.10 3.79 11.03
C GLU A 883 -9.61 2.79 12.09
N GLN A 884 -10.85 2.99 12.51
CA GLN A 884 -11.62 2.06 13.33
C GLN A 884 -12.99 1.83 12.72
N TRP A 885 -13.71 0.79 13.17
CA TRP A 885 -15.00 0.42 12.60
C TRP A 885 -16.07 1.50 12.73
N THR A 886 -16.07 2.27 13.83
CA THR A 886 -17.01 3.37 14.04
C THR A 886 -16.29 4.67 14.45
N PRO A 887 -15.78 5.48 13.49
CA PRO A 887 -15.07 6.72 13.77
C PRO A 887 -15.94 7.73 14.55
N GLY A 888 -15.36 8.31 15.59
CA GLY A 888 -15.99 9.20 16.54
C GLY A 888 -16.48 8.54 17.82
N CYS A 889 -16.21 7.24 17.99
CA CYS A 889 -16.58 6.47 19.17
C CYS A 889 -15.40 6.22 20.11
N ALA A 890 -15.67 6.27 21.42
CA ALA A 890 -14.70 6.02 22.48
C ALA A 890 -14.77 4.60 23.07
N THR A 891 -15.74 3.79 22.64
CA THR A 891 -15.95 2.39 23.06
C THR A 891 -16.29 1.54 21.82
N SER A 892 -16.07 0.23 21.90
CA SER A 892 -16.36 -0.71 20.81
C SER A 892 -17.85 -1.02 20.64
N ASP A 893 -18.67 -0.80 21.66
CA ASP A 893 -20.13 -1.04 21.66
C ASP A 893 -20.94 0.23 21.33
N CYS A 894 -20.30 1.22 20.74
CA CYS A 894 -20.86 2.53 20.47
C CYS A 894 -22.02 2.46 19.46
N THR A 895 -23.13 3.14 19.76
CA THR A 895 -24.23 3.33 18.81
C THR A 895 -24.03 4.60 17.98
N GLY A 896 -24.64 4.69 16.80
CA GLY A 896 -24.53 5.86 15.93
C GLY A 896 -24.91 7.20 16.60
N ALA A 897 -25.80 7.18 17.60
CA ALA A 897 -26.16 8.39 18.36
C ALA A 897 -25.00 8.95 19.22
N GLN A 898 -23.95 8.15 19.47
CA GLN A 898 -22.80 8.49 20.33
C GLN A 898 -21.58 8.98 19.53
N VAL A 899 -21.65 9.00 18.19
CA VAL A 899 -20.58 9.49 17.30
C VAL A 899 -20.41 11.01 17.45
N SER A 900 -19.18 11.47 17.71
CA SER A 900 -18.89 12.90 17.89
C SER A 900 -18.45 13.62 16.62
N GLN A 901 -19.10 14.75 16.28
CA GLN A 901 -18.67 15.68 15.21
C GLN A 901 -17.28 16.31 15.46
N SER A 902 -16.75 16.23 16.68
CA SER A 902 -15.42 16.73 17.04
C SER A 902 -14.31 15.70 16.81
N SER A 903 -14.64 14.45 16.47
CA SER A 903 -13.64 13.42 16.17
C SER A 903 -12.87 13.76 14.90
N SER A 904 -11.62 13.32 14.83
CA SER A 904 -10.75 13.48 13.67
C SER A 904 -10.15 12.16 13.19
N GLU A 905 -10.74 11.04 13.60
CA GLU A 905 -10.34 9.69 13.14
C GLU A 905 -10.52 9.54 11.64
N SER A 906 -9.67 8.71 11.02
CA SER A 906 -9.58 8.64 9.56
C SER A 906 -10.73 7.84 8.97
N LEU A 907 -11.40 8.45 7.99
CA LEU A 907 -12.39 7.84 7.10
C LEU A 907 -11.76 7.34 5.79
N SER A 908 -10.43 7.23 5.75
CA SER A 908 -9.68 6.64 4.62
C SER A 908 -8.35 6.09 5.12
N HIS A 909 -8.40 4.92 5.74
CA HIS A 909 -7.22 4.30 6.34
C HIS A 909 -6.88 2.99 5.62
N GLY A 910 -5.61 2.78 5.31
CA GLY A 910 -5.17 1.71 4.40
C GLY A 910 -5.08 0.31 5.04
N TRP A 911 -4.75 0.22 6.33
CA TRP A 911 -4.39 -1.06 6.99
C TRP A 911 -5.46 -2.15 6.88
N GLY A 912 -6.74 -1.79 6.87
CA GLY A 912 -7.83 -2.76 6.86
C GLY A 912 -7.88 -3.52 5.54
N GLY A 913 -7.24 -3.00 4.50
CA GLY A 913 -7.12 -3.65 3.20
C GLY A 913 -6.41 -5.00 3.26
N ALA A 914 -5.59 -5.25 4.30
CA ALA A 914 -4.91 -6.53 4.49
C ALA A 914 -5.87 -7.73 4.64
N GLY A 915 -7.13 -7.48 5.02
CA GLY A 915 -8.20 -8.47 5.04
C GLY A 915 -8.40 -9.20 3.71
N ILE A 916 -8.01 -8.59 2.59
CA ILE A 916 -8.10 -9.20 1.25
C ILE A 916 -7.30 -10.52 1.16
N THR A 917 -6.22 -10.62 1.92
CA THR A 917 -5.43 -11.86 1.99
C THR A 917 -6.24 -13.00 2.61
N GLY A 918 -7.08 -12.71 3.59
CA GLY A 918 -8.00 -13.68 4.18
C GLY A 918 -9.06 -14.15 3.19
N VAL A 919 -9.61 -13.26 2.35
CA VAL A 919 -10.57 -13.66 1.30
C VAL A 919 -9.89 -14.56 0.26
N ILE A 920 -8.70 -14.17 -0.23
CA ILE A 920 -7.96 -14.96 -1.23
C ILE A 920 -7.52 -16.32 -0.66
N GLU A 921 -6.96 -16.34 0.55
CA GLU A 921 -6.34 -17.55 1.11
C GLU A 921 -7.36 -18.49 1.79
N SER A 922 -8.46 -17.98 2.35
CA SER A 922 -9.48 -18.77 3.04
C SER A 922 -10.69 -19.11 2.18
N VAL A 923 -11.14 -18.19 1.32
CA VAL A 923 -12.38 -18.35 0.54
C VAL A 923 -12.08 -18.86 -0.87
N LEU A 924 -11.28 -18.10 -1.63
CA LEU A 924 -10.79 -18.56 -2.93
C LEU A 924 -9.84 -19.77 -2.76
N GLY A 925 -9.12 -19.81 -1.64
CA GLY A 925 -8.29 -20.93 -1.21
C GLY A 925 -6.86 -20.91 -1.74
N LEU A 926 -6.40 -19.80 -2.31
CA LEU A 926 -5.12 -19.69 -3.00
C LEU A 926 -4.03 -19.11 -2.07
N THR A 927 -2.93 -19.85 -1.88
CA THR A 927 -1.78 -19.41 -1.07
C THR A 927 -0.46 -19.65 -1.80
N VAL A 928 0.45 -18.67 -1.76
CA VAL A 928 1.84 -18.84 -2.25
C VAL A 928 2.69 -19.57 -1.20
N THR A 929 3.34 -20.67 -1.58
CA THR A 929 4.01 -21.57 -0.63
C THR A 929 5.54 -21.65 -0.77
N SER A 930 6.12 -21.00 -1.78
CA SER A 930 7.58 -20.99 -1.97
C SER A 930 8.08 -19.75 -2.71
N PRO A 931 9.37 -19.39 -2.61
CA PRO A 931 9.98 -18.23 -3.26
C PRO A 931 9.67 -18.07 -4.74
N GLY A 932 9.35 -16.84 -5.13
CA GLY A 932 8.95 -16.48 -6.48
C GLY A 932 7.71 -17.24 -6.96
N ALA A 933 6.83 -17.65 -6.03
CA ALA A 933 5.63 -18.42 -6.27
C ALA A 933 5.82 -19.70 -7.10
N ALA A 934 6.97 -20.37 -6.98
CA ALA A 934 7.23 -21.63 -7.70
C ALA A 934 6.24 -22.75 -7.36
N THR A 935 5.66 -22.68 -6.16
CA THR A 935 4.58 -23.54 -5.70
C THR A 935 3.47 -22.71 -5.09
N VAL A 936 2.25 -23.17 -5.30
CA VAL A 936 1.05 -22.62 -4.67
C VAL A 936 0.23 -23.76 -4.05
N ARG A 937 -0.61 -23.42 -3.08
CA ARG A 937 -1.65 -24.30 -2.55
C ARG A 937 -3.01 -23.74 -2.94
N ILE A 938 -3.91 -24.61 -3.39
CA ILE A 938 -5.29 -24.28 -3.74
C ILE A 938 -6.20 -25.17 -2.92
N ALA A 939 -6.90 -24.62 -1.95
CA ALA A 939 -7.89 -25.34 -1.15
C ALA A 939 -9.13 -24.46 -0.94
N PRO A 940 -10.08 -24.53 -1.88
CA PRO A 940 -11.33 -23.80 -1.81
C PRO A 940 -12.06 -23.99 -0.48
N ALA A 941 -12.85 -22.98 -0.11
CA ALA A 941 -13.85 -23.11 0.93
C ALA A 941 -14.91 -24.16 0.54
N ASP A 942 -15.38 -24.89 1.54
CA ASP A 942 -16.37 -25.96 1.39
C ASP A 942 -17.67 -25.72 2.17
N LYS A 943 -17.78 -24.53 2.77
CA LYS A 943 -18.89 -24.00 3.57
C LYS A 943 -18.87 -22.47 3.52
N GLY A 944 -19.93 -21.83 3.99
CA GLY A 944 -20.11 -20.36 3.95
C GLY A 944 -20.69 -19.83 2.64
N LEU A 945 -20.23 -20.34 1.49
CA LEU A 945 -20.69 -19.91 0.16
C LEU A 945 -21.08 -21.10 -0.72
N ASP A 946 -21.82 -20.83 -1.80
CA ASP A 946 -22.18 -21.81 -2.83
C ASP A 946 -21.13 -21.89 -3.95
N HIS A 947 -20.52 -20.77 -4.31
CA HIS A 947 -19.45 -20.68 -5.29
C HIS A 947 -18.59 -19.43 -5.09
N ALA A 948 -17.33 -19.49 -5.55
CA ALA A 948 -16.48 -18.33 -5.73
C ALA A 948 -15.49 -18.54 -6.88
N SER A 949 -15.10 -17.44 -7.52
CA SER A 949 -14.12 -17.41 -8.60
C SER A 949 -13.21 -16.20 -8.46
N GLY A 950 -11.97 -16.31 -8.91
CA GLY A 950 -11.02 -15.22 -8.78
C GLY A 950 -9.63 -15.54 -9.31
N THR A 951 -8.79 -14.52 -9.33
CA THR A 951 -7.43 -14.60 -9.85
C THR A 951 -6.45 -13.79 -9.02
N GLN A 952 -5.24 -14.30 -8.83
CA GLN A 952 -4.15 -13.57 -8.19
C GLN A 952 -2.90 -13.59 -9.07
N TRP A 953 -2.24 -12.44 -9.19
CA TRP A 953 -0.95 -12.33 -9.86
C TRP A 953 0.20 -12.87 -9.00
N THR A 954 1.08 -13.64 -9.63
CA THR A 954 2.35 -14.08 -9.06
C THR A 954 3.52 -13.71 -9.97
N GLU A 955 4.77 -13.80 -9.49
CA GLU A 955 5.96 -13.59 -10.35
C GLU A 955 6.06 -14.56 -11.54
N ARG A 956 5.23 -15.61 -11.54
CA ARG A 956 5.18 -16.62 -12.60
C ARG A 956 3.93 -16.52 -13.45
N GLY A 957 3.10 -15.52 -13.23
CA GLY A 957 1.84 -15.27 -13.93
C GLY A 957 0.61 -15.41 -13.03
N THR A 958 -0.56 -15.23 -13.62
CA THR A 958 -1.84 -15.28 -12.91
C THR A 958 -2.27 -16.70 -12.60
N VAL A 959 -2.51 -17.00 -11.33
CA VAL A 959 -3.22 -18.23 -10.91
C VAL A 959 -4.71 -17.92 -10.84
N GLY A 960 -5.53 -18.77 -11.45
CA GLY A 960 -6.99 -18.66 -11.43
C GLY A 960 -7.63 -19.84 -10.70
N VAL A 961 -8.68 -19.58 -9.95
CA VAL A 961 -9.48 -20.58 -9.24
C VAL A 961 -10.96 -20.25 -9.45
N ASP A 962 -11.77 -21.24 -9.81
CA ASP A 962 -13.22 -21.18 -9.88
C ASP A 962 -13.76 -22.44 -9.22
N TRP A 963 -14.63 -22.31 -8.23
CA TRP A 963 -15.20 -23.46 -7.55
C TRP A 963 -16.67 -23.30 -7.26
N ARG A 964 -17.38 -24.44 -7.21
CA ARG A 964 -18.80 -24.52 -6.89
C ARG A 964 -19.09 -25.76 -6.05
N ARG A 965 -19.87 -25.59 -4.98
CA ARG A 965 -20.39 -26.70 -4.19
C ARG A 965 -21.51 -27.42 -4.93
N ASN A 966 -21.51 -28.74 -4.83
CA ASN A 966 -22.60 -29.59 -5.28
C ASN A 966 -22.95 -30.60 -4.18
N ARG A 967 -23.91 -31.49 -4.44
CA ARG A 967 -24.38 -32.47 -3.45
C ARG A 967 -23.34 -33.50 -3.00
N TYR A 968 -22.21 -33.62 -3.69
CA TYR A 968 -21.16 -34.61 -3.45
C TYR A 968 -19.87 -34.00 -2.89
N GLY A 969 -19.56 -32.74 -3.23
CA GLY A 969 -18.32 -32.08 -2.86
C GLY A 969 -18.17 -30.71 -3.52
N VAL A 970 -16.93 -30.31 -3.81
CA VAL A 970 -16.60 -28.99 -4.40
C VAL A 970 -16.00 -29.17 -5.78
N ASP A 971 -16.77 -28.87 -6.82
CA ASP A 971 -16.23 -28.80 -8.17
C ASP A 971 -15.25 -27.63 -8.26
N THR A 972 -14.11 -27.81 -8.93
CA THR A 972 -13.05 -26.79 -8.96
C THR A 972 -12.31 -26.82 -10.29
N ASP A 973 -12.21 -25.66 -10.93
CA ASP A 973 -11.34 -25.38 -12.06
C ASP A 973 -10.15 -24.54 -11.58
N VAL A 974 -8.93 -24.97 -11.95
CA VAL A 974 -7.69 -24.25 -11.64
C VAL A 974 -6.91 -23.97 -12.91
N THR A 975 -6.41 -22.73 -13.02
CA THR A 975 -5.46 -22.32 -14.06
C THR A 975 -4.13 -22.02 -13.42
N VAL A 976 -3.11 -22.82 -13.75
CA VAL A 976 -1.77 -22.74 -13.17
C VAL A 976 -0.78 -22.28 -14.25
N PRO A 977 -0.01 -21.19 -14.04
CA PRO A 977 0.99 -20.73 -15.01
C PRO A 977 2.08 -21.77 -15.29
N VAL A 978 2.73 -21.66 -16.45
CA VAL A 978 3.91 -22.45 -16.79
C VAL A 978 4.98 -22.29 -15.70
N ASN A 979 5.65 -23.39 -15.35
CA ASN A 979 6.70 -23.39 -14.34
C ASN A 979 6.23 -23.10 -12.90
N VAL A 980 4.93 -23.32 -12.63
CA VAL A 980 4.33 -23.36 -11.29
C VAL A 980 3.79 -24.76 -11.02
N THR A 981 3.93 -25.25 -9.79
CA THR A 981 3.24 -26.47 -9.32
C THR A 981 2.22 -26.11 -8.24
N ALA A 982 0.98 -26.54 -8.40
CA ALA A 982 -0.06 -26.38 -7.39
C ALA A 982 -0.26 -27.67 -6.57
N THR A 983 -0.47 -27.52 -5.27
CA THR A 983 -1.06 -28.56 -4.42
C THR A 983 -2.54 -28.22 -4.23
N VAL A 984 -3.42 -29.01 -4.84
CA VAL A 984 -4.87 -28.83 -4.76
C VAL A 984 -5.44 -29.75 -3.68
N ALA A 985 -6.11 -29.19 -2.67
CA ALA A 985 -6.67 -29.93 -1.52
C ALA A 985 -8.18 -29.69 -1.41
N LEU A 986 -8.97 -30.63 -1.93
CA LEU A 986 -10.43 -30.56 -2.00
C LEU A 986 -11.07 -31.41 -0.91
N PRO A 987 -12.26 -31.08 -0.38
CA PRO A 987 -12.96 -31.95 0.59
C PRO A 987 -13.11 -33.37 0.05
N ALA A 988 -12.84 -34.39 0.87
CA ALA A 988 -13.04 -35.77 0.46
C ALA A 988 -14.52 -36.02 0.14
N VAL A 989 -14.80 -36.76 -0.94
CA VAL A 989 -16.16 -37.10 -1.39
C VAL A 989 -16.60 -38.38 -0.67
N PRO A 990 -17.58 -38.34 0.25
CA PRO A 990 -18.04 -39.54 0.93
C PRO A 990 -18.65 -40.54 -0.07
N GLY A 991 -18.13 -41.78 -0.10
CA GLY A 991 -18.61 -42.81 -1.03
C GLY A 991 -18.45 -42.41 -2.51
N GLY A 992 -17.42 -41.61 -2.82
CA GLY A 992 -17.19 -41.08 -4.16
C GLY A 992 -15.75 -40.67 -4.41
N ALA A 993 -15.52 -39.99 -5.52
CA ALA A 993 -14.21 -39.43 -5.89
C ALA A 993 -14.38 -38.23 -6.82
N TYR A 994 -13.29 -37.48 -7.03
CA TYR A 994 -13.23 -36.45 -8.07
C TYR A 994 -12.92 -37.08 -9.42
N ARG A 995 -13.76 -36.79 -10.42
CA ARG A 995 -13.37 -36.94 -11.81
C ARG A 995 -12.46 -35.77 -12.18
N VAL A 996 -11.23 -36.08 -12.58
CA VAL A 996 -10.23 -35.08 -12.96
C VAL A 996 -10.09 -35.01 -14.48
N THR A 997 -10.09 -33.80 -15.04
CA THR A 997 -9.73 -33.55 -16.45
C THR A 997 -8.62 -32.52 -16.54
N GLY A 998 -7.60 -32.78 -17.36
CA GLY A 998 -6.39 -31.97 -17.44
C GLY A 998 -5.15 -32.86 -17.49
N GLN A 999 -3.97 -32.26 -17.62
CA GLN A 999 -2.68 -32.96 -17.65
C GLN A 999 -1.86 -32.66 -16.38
N GLY A 1000 -0.88 -33.50 -16.06
CA GLY A 1000 0.04 -33.24 -14.95
C GLY A 1000 -0.60 -33.33 -13.57
N VAL A 1001 -1.65 -34.13 -13.42
CA VAL A 1001 -2.35 -34.32 -12.15
C VAL A 1001 -1.96 -35.65 -11.53
N ARG A 1002 -1.52 -35.59 -10.27
CA ARG A 1002 -1.21 -36.78 -9.48
C ARG A 1002 -1.93 -36.73 -8.15
N TYR A 1003 -2.79 -37.71 -7.89
CA TYR A 1003 -3.39 -37.91 -6.58
C TYR A 1003 -2.33 -38.33 -5.55
N LEU A 1004 -2.34 -37.67 -4.39
CA LEU A 1004 -1.38 -37.89 -3.30
C LEU A 1004 -1.97 -38.65 -2.11
N GLY A 1005 -3.29 -38.61 -1.93
CA GLY A 1005 -3.98 -39.28 -0.83
C GLY A 1005 -5.05 -38.39 -0.21
N VAL A 1006 -5.57 -38.83 0.95
CA VAL A 1006 -6.43 -38.02 1.81
C VAL A 1006 -5.60 -37.55 3.00
N GLU A 1007 -5.60 -36.24 3.25
CA GLU A 1007 -4.96 -35.61 4.40
C GLU A 1007 -5.98 -34.67 5.04
N ASP A 1008 -6.18 -34.78 6.36
CA ASP A 1008 -7.12 -33.93 7.13
C ASP A 1008 -8.53 -33.84 6.50
N GLY A 1009 -9.05 -34.98 6.02
CA GLY A 1009 -10.36 -35.04 5.39
C GLY A 1009 -10.43 -34.43 3.97
N ARG A 1010 -9.31 -34.04 3.38
CA ARG A 1010 -9.22 -33.49 2.02
C ARG A 1010 -8.48 -34.45 1.07
N ALA A 1011 -9.03 -34.65 -0.13
CA ALA A 1011 -8.36 -35.30 -1.24
C ALA A 1011 -7.29 -34.36 -1.84
N VAL A 1012 -6.04 -34.77 -1.80
CA VAL A 1012 -4.88 -33.95 -2.18
C VAL A 1012 -4.32 -34.38 -3.53
N TYR A 1013 -4.06 -33.40 -4.40
CA TYR A 1013 -3.50 -33.59 -5.73
C TYR A 1013 -2.29 -32.66 -5.93
N ARG A 1014 -1.26 -33.16 -6.60
CA ARG A 1014 -0.24 -32.34 -7.24
C ARG A 1014 -0.68 -32.03 -8.66
N VAL A 1015 -0.64 -30.76 -9.05
CA VAL A 1015 -1.05 -30.26 -10.36
C VAL A 1015 0.09 -29.43 -10.97
N GLY A 1016 0.49 -29.75 -12.19
CA GLY A 1016 1.42 -28.94 -13.00
C GLY A 1016 0.72 -27.73 -13.64
N SER A 1017 1.40 -27.06 -14.57
CA SER A 1017 0.80 -25.92 -15.30
C SER A 1017 -0.36 -26.34 -16.21
N GLY A 1018 -1.18 -25.37 -16.60
CA GLY A 1018 -2.32 -25.54 -17.49
C GLY A 1018 -3.65 -25.44 -16.76
N HIS A 1019 -4.71 -25.87 -17.43
CA HIS A 1019 -6.07 -25.88 -16.90
C HIS A 1019 -6.44 -27.29 -16.43
N VAL A 1020 -6.93 -27.40 -15.19
CA VAL A 1020 -7.38 -28.67 -14.59
C VAL A 1020 -8.73 -28.49 -13.94
N SER A 1021 -9.66 -29.39 -14.22
CA SER A 1021 -10.99 -29.45 -13.62
C SER A 1021 -11.12 -30.67 -12.72
N PHE A 1022 -11.71 -30.46 -11.56
CA PHE A 1022 -12.09 -31.46 -10.58
C PHE A 1022 -13.60 -31.44 -10.43
N HIS A 1023 -14.25 -32.58 -10.58
CA HIS A 1023 -15.70 -32.67 -10.46
C HIS A 1023 -16.11 -33.83 -9.55
N ALA A 1024 -16.74 -33.51 -8.43
CA ALA A 1024 -17.14 -34.46 -7.40
C ALA A 1024 -18.29 -35.36 -7.89
N ARG A 1025 -18.15 -36.68 -7.73
CA ARG A 1025 -19.17 -37.66 -8.10
C ARG A 1025 -19.26 -38.79 -7.08
N SER A 1026 -20.47 -39.33 -6.91
CA SER A 1026 -20.67 -40.63 -6.26
C SER A 1026 -20.12 -41.76 -7.13
N THR A 1027 -19.71 -42.86 -6.50
CA THR A 1027 -19.33 -44.11 -7.18
C THR A 1027 -20.54 -44.99 -7.56
N ASP A 1028 -21.75 -44.62 -7.15
CA ASP A 1028 -23.00 -45.35 -7.39
C ASP A 1028 -23.70 -44.97 -8.71
#